data_AF-A0A5D2S8S8-F1
#
_entry.id   AF-A0A5D2S8S8-F1
#
_cell.length_a   1.000
_cell.length_b   1.000
_cell.length_c   1.000
_cell.angle_alpha   90.00
_cell.angle_beta   90.00
_cell.angle_gamma   90.00
#
_symmetry.space_group_name_H-M   'P 1'
#
loop_
_entity.id
_entity.type
_entity.pdbx_description
1 polymer ?
#
loop_
_entity_poly.entity_id
_entity_poly.type
_entity_poly.pdbx_seq_one_letter_code
_entity_poly.pdbx_strand_id
1 'polypeptide(L)'
;LQSSSSQTWVKAGHWISSSSLPVSDINSALFTHLFASSAFINKTSYQLFINSSGEQSFSNFTSIVKLKNPSITTILSIWVARSESTTFSLIVNETSRRKSFIESSVKTARLYGFHGLNLYGFQPTNGTSLGTFLDEWRAEVASESRNTGKTRLLLTISTGRFPIVNSVNYPIESAKRNLDWVNILAYDYYEPRLDRGFPADKLVLGLPYHGYAWALVNGSDSGINTAAFGPYLTGDGSVGYSLIKFLIRKFGYDVGAVYNSTYVVHYWKLGRSSWINFDDVKGLLGYNAFQIANDDNWVLSHAAYAIGTTQPKKHQLLVIVLVTVSAMVLLITALVYYLQHKIFKSQGLLGALKMSVSLIRTKISGERKHENGDPNLQAFTFATIKAATNNFSNENKLGEGGYGPVYKGELLNGQEIAVNLTTKLQHVNLVRVLGICTENEEKMLVYEFMLNKSLDFYLYDPFKRHLLDWRKRVSIIEGVTQGLLYLQEYSNYTIIHRDIKASNILLDSEMNPKISDFGMAKFFKKDELEANTNGIVGTYGYVPPEYVKKGIYSTKYDVYSFGVLLLQIISGKRNSNLYGCHENLKLLEYAYELWKQGRGAEFFDASLDDSSLSCKLIRCMQLALLCVQENPADRPSMVDIFAILKNESSVAISVPKQPAYSITRDERKGSIDIGRKNVFSVNDASITQVEPR
;
A
#
# COMPACT_ATOMS: atom_id res chain seq x y z
N LEU A 1 20.37 -38.81 28.33
CA LEU A 1 20.23 -37.35 28.11
C LEU A 1 21.22 -36.92 27.04
N GLN A 2 20.84 -37.06 25.76
CA GLN A 2 21.55 -36.42 24.65
C GLN A 2 20.63 -35.30 24.19
N SER A 3 21.02 -34.04 24.44
CA SER A 3 20.33 -32.89 23.89
C SER A 3 20.54 -32.91 22.38
N SER A 4 19.48 -33.12 21.61
CA SER A 4 19.47 -32.83 20.19
C SER A 4 19.82 -31.34 20.03
N SER A 5 21.01 -31.03 19.53
CA SER A 5 21.35 -29.67 19.11
C SER A 5 20.37 -29.29 18.00
N SER A 6 19.41 -28.43 18.31
CA SER A 6 18.52 -27.85 17.30
C SER A 6 19.40 -27.14 16.27
N GLN A 7 19.47 -27.68 15.05
CA GLN A 7 20.16 -27.05 13.94
C GLN A 7 19.51 -25.67 13.71
N THR A 8 20.21 -24.58 14.03
CA THR A 8 19.69 -23.22 13.92
C THR A 8 19.52 -22.87 12.44
N TRP A 9 18.27 -22.88 11.97
CA TRP A 9 17.92 -22.53 10.59
C TRP A 9 18.42 -21.13 10.23
N VAL A 10 19.16 -21.03 9.11
CA VAL A 10 19.57 -19.74 8.54
C VAL A 10 18.37 -19.10 7.86
N LYS A 11 17.80 -18.08 8.51
CA LYS A 11 16.78 -17.16 7.97
C LYS A 11 17.49 -15.88 7.52
N ALA A 12 17.83 -15.77 6.24
CA ALA A 12 18.60 -14.67 5.70
C ALA A 12 17.73 -13.68 4.91
N GLY A 13 18.07 -12.39 4.91
CA GLY A 13 17.49 -11.40 4.02
C GLY A 13 18.52 -10.42 3.46
N HIS A 14 18.31 -9.94 2.24
CA HIS A 14 19.25 -9.11 1.49
C HIS A 14 18.66 -7.72 1.25
N TRP A 15 19.24 -6.72 1.91
CA TRP A 15 18.88 -5.31 1.79
C TRP A 15 19.85 -4.61 0.84
N ILE A 16 19.32 -3.79 -0.06
CA ILE A 16 20.11 -3.02 -1.03
C ILE A 16 20.04 -1.53 -0.67
N SER A 17 21.19 -0.86 -0.63
CA SER A 17 21.31 0.55 -0.23
C SER A 17 20.66 1.53 -1.20
N SER A 18 20.50 1.15 -2.46
CA SER A 18 19.72 1.91 -3.45
C SER A 18 18.23 1.60 -3.42
N SER A 19 17.77 0.68 -2.56
CA SER A 19 16.33 0.40 -2.42
C SER A 19 15.61 1.56 -1.74
N SER A 20 14.32 1.73 -2.05
CA SER A 20 13.46 2.71 -1.40
C SER A 20 13.09 2.36 0.04
N LEU A 21 13.54 1.21 0.57
CA LEU A 21 13.24 0.73 1.90
C LEU A 21 14.27 1.26 2.91
N PRO A 22 13.89 2.17 3.83
CA PRO A 22 14.76 2.64 4.90
C PRO A 22 15.18 1.48 5.82
N VAL A 23 16.41 1.52 6.33
CA VAL A 23 16.91 0.50 7.26
C VAL A 23 16.04 0.39 8.52
N SER A 24 15.48 1.51 8.99
CA SER A 24 14.56 1.56 10.14
C SER A 24 13.31 0.72 9.96
N ASP A 25 12.90 0.49 8.71
CA ASP A 25 11.62 -0.13 8.40
C ASP A 25 11.77 -1.64 8.23
N ILE A 26 13.01 -2.14 8.15
CA ILE A 26 13.31 -3.57 8.10
C ILE A 26 12.74 -4.27 9.35
N ASN A 27 11.92 -5.30 9.15
CA ASN A 27 11.46 -6.17 10.23
C ASN A 27 12.51 -7.25 10.52
N SER A 28 13.58 -6.86 11.22
CA SER A 28 14.72 -7.74 11.49
C SER A 28 14.38 -8.95 12.40
N ALA A 29 13.25 -8.94 13.10
CA ALA A 29 12.79 -10.07 13.92
C ALA A 29 12.51 -11.35 13.10
N LEU A 30 12.30 -11.21 11.79
CA LEU A 30 12.04 -12.32 10.88
C LEU A 30 13.30 -13.05 10.42
N PHE A 31 14.48 -12.49 10.70
CA PHE A 31 15.74 -12.96 10.17
C PHE A 31 16.74 -13.29 11.27
N THR A 32 17.54 -14.31 11.03
CA THR A 32 18.75 -14.61 11.81
C THR A 32 19.97 -13.90 11.23
N HIS A 33 19.97 -13.65 9.92
CA HIS A 33 21.06 -13.03 9.18
C HIS A 33 20.52 -11.95 8.23
N LEU A 34 21.16 -10.78 8.18
CA LEU A 34 20.84 -9.75 7.19
C LEU A 34 22.10 -9.32 6.43
N PHE A 35 22.00 -9.38 5.12
CA PHE A 35 23.03 -8.94 4.19
C PHE A 35 22.74 -7.49 3.80
N ALA A 36 23.72 -6.61 4.00
CA ALA A 36 23.66 -5.23 3.50
C ALA A 36 24.50 -5.12 2.23
N SER A 37 23.86 -4.71 1.14
CA SER A 37 24.44 -4.64 -0.19
C SER A 37 24.32 -3.22 -0.76
N SER A 38 25.26 -2.71 -1.54
CA SER A 38 26.51 -3.34 -1.98
C SER A 38 27.72 -2.49 -1.61
N ALA A 39 28.78 -3.14 -1.11
CA ALA A 39 30.13 -2.59 -1.12
C ALA A 39 30.78 -2.83 -2.50
N PHE A 40 31.63 -1.90 -2.93
CA PHE A 40 32.25 -1.88 -4.25
C PHE A 40 33.77 -2.04 -4.17
N ILE A 41 34.38 -2.43 -5.29
CA ILE A 41 35.83 -2.64 -5.41
C ILE A 41 36.43 -1.49 -6.22
N ASN A 42 37.44 -0.81 -5.67
CA ASN A 42 38.19 0.20 -6.41
C ASN A 42 39.07 -0.48 -7.47
N LYS A 43 38.93 -0.09 -8.73
CA LYS A 43 39.59 -0.75 -9.88
C LYS A 43 41.12 -0.59 -9.90
N THR A 44 41.66 0.39 -9.17
CA THR A 44 43.09 0.70 -9.15
C THR A 44 43.77 0.17 -7.88
N SER A 45 43.18 0.43 -6.72
CA SER A 45 43.75 -0.01 -5.43
C SER A 45 43.34 -1.43 -5.02
N TYR A 46 42.29 -1.97 -5.65
CA TYR A 46 41.66 -3.25 -5.29
C TYR A 46 41.10 -3.30 -3.86
N GLN A 47 40.96 -2.14 -3.22
CA GLN A 47 40.38 -2.00 -1.89
C GLN A 47 38.85 -1.85 -1.99
N LEU A 48 38.15 -2.28 -0.94
CA LEU A 48 36.72 -2.05 -0.80
C LEU A 48 36.43 -0.60 -0.42
N PHE A 49 35.35 -0.08 -0.98
CA PHE A 49 34.77 1.19 -0.57
C PHE A 49 33.24 1.12 -0.59
N ILE A 50 32.62 2.05 0.13
CA ILE A 50 31.17 2.28 0.12
C ILE A 50 30.95 3.63 -0.56
N ASN A 51 29.96 3.73 -1.45
CA ASN A 51 29.60 5.00 -2.06
C ASN A 51 29.15 5.99 -0.99
N SER A 52 29.50 7.27 -1.15
CA SER A 52 29.11 8.35 -0.23
C SER A 52 27.59 8.41 0.01
N SER A 53 26.79 8.11 -1.02
CA SER A 53 25.33 8.05 -0.91
C SER A 53 24.81 6.94 0.00
N GLY A 54 25.59 5.88 0.24
CA GLY A 54 25.21 4.76 1.11
C GLY A 54 25.87 4.79 2.49
N GLU A 55 26.88 5.64 2.70
CA GLU A 55 27.76 5.61 3.87
C GLU A 55 27.00 5.74 5.21
N GLN A 56 26.02 6.65 5.28
CA GLN A 56 25.19 6.81 6.47
C GLN A 56 24.35 5.56 6.76
N SER A 57 23.76 4.97 5.73
CA SER A 57 22.93 3.77 5.87
C SER A 57 23.77 2.57 6.31
N PHE A 58 24.99 2.40 5.80
CA PHE A 58 25.89 1.33 6.21
C PHE A 58 26.42 1.52 7.64
N SER A 59 26.74 2.77 8.04
CA SER A 59 27.21 3.10 9.39
C SER A 59 26.18 2.76 10.47
N ASN A 60 24.90 3.00 10.16
CA ASN A 60 23.81 2.76 11.10
C ASN A 60 23.14 1.39 10.89
N PHE A 61 23.53 0.61 9.89
CA PHE A 61 22.80 -0.60 9.50
C PHE A 61 22.67 -1.56 10.67
N THR A 62 23.81 -1.96 11.23
CA THR A 62 23.89 -2.95 12.30
C THR A 62 23.21 -2.48 13.58
N SER A 63 23.39 -1.20 13.96
CA SER A 63 22.78 -0.66 15.17
C SER A 63 21.25 -0.64 15.04
N ILE A 64 20.71 -0.15 13.92
CA ILE A 64 19.27 -0.06 13.68
C ILE A 64 18.60 -1.45 13.68
N VAL A 65 19.12 -2.41 12.92
CA VAL A 65 18.48 -3.74 12.83
C VAL A 65 18.56 -4.51 14.16
N LYS A 66 19.61 -4.25 14.97
CA LYS A 66 19.74 -4.84 16.30
C LYS A 66 18.78 -4.26 17.34
N LEU A 67 18.24 -3.05 17.14
CA LEU A 67 17.20 -2.50 18.03
C LEU A 67 15.95 -3.40 18.07
N LYS A 68 15.59 -3.98 16.93
CA LYS A 68 14.43 -4.87 16.79
C LYS A 68 14.79 -6.35 16.98
N ASN A 69 16.03 -6.75 16.68
CA ASN A 69 16.50 -8.12 16.89
C ASN A 69 17.97 -8.14 17.39
N PRO A 70 18.19 -8.13 18.72
CA PRO A 70 19.54 -8.05 19.29
C PRO A 70 20.46 -9.22 18.90
N SER A 71 19.88 -10.38 18.57
CA SER A 71 20.61 -11.60 18.21
C SER A 71 20.95 -11.70 16.72
N ILE A 72 20.56 -10.71 15.90
CA ILE A 72 20.76 -10.77 14.46
C ILE A 72 22.23 -10.63 14.05
N THR A 73 22.63 -11.43 13.07
CA THR A 73 23.97 -11.37 12.49
C THR A 73 23.94 -10.57 11.19
N THR A 74 24.71 -9.49 11.11
CA THR A 74 24.77 -8.63 9.92
C THR A 74 25.98 -8.97 9.06
N ILE A 75 25.80 -9.04 7.74
CA ILE A 75 26.81 -9.46 6.77
C ILE A 75 26.99 -8.36 5.72
N LEU A 76 28.23 -7.92 5.49
CA LEU A 76 28.56 -6.98 4.43
C LEU A 76 28.65 -7.72 3.10
N SER A 77 27.82 -7.35 2.13
CA SER A 77 27.77 -7.98 0.81
C SER A 77 28.54 -7.15 -0.22
N ILE A 78 29.55 -7.77 -0.82
CA ILE A 78 30.44 -7.20 -1.84
C ILE A 78 29.89 -7.57 -3.20
N TRP A 79 29.59 -6.56 -4.03
CA TRP A 79 29.07 -6.77 -5.37
C TRP A 79 30.20 -6.81 -6.39
N VAL A 80 30.30 -7.93 -7.10
CA VAL A 80 31.14 -8.09 -8.29
C VAL A 80 30.20 -8.08 -9.49
N ALA A 81 30.10 -6.95 -10.21
CA ALA A 81 29.22 -6.86 -11.36
C ALA A 81 29.70 -7.79 -12.50
N ARG A 82 28.79 -8.22 -13.40
CA ARG A 82 29.16 -9.01 -14.60
C ARG A 82 30.19 -8.28 -15.48
N SER A 83 30.06 -6.94 -15.60
CA SER A 83 31.02 -6.06 -16.30
C SER A 83 32.36 -5.88 -15.56
N GLU A 84 32.47 -6.35 -14.32
CA GLU A 84 33.66 -6.25 -13.45
C GLU A 84 34.28 -7.62 -13.14
N SER A 85 33.77 -8.70 -13.76
CA SER A 85 34.30 -10.06 -13.66
C SER A 85 35.79 -10.15 -14.03
N THR A 86 36.24 -9.27 -14.93
CA THR A 86 37.65 -9.10 -15.32
C THR A 86 38.49 -8.53 -14.17
N THR A 87 38.01 -7.51 -13.47
CA THR A 87 38.71 -6.89 -12.31
C THR A 87 38.85 -7.87 -11.16
N PHE A 88 37.81 -8.64 -10.82
CA PHE A 88 37.94 -9.64 -9.75
C PHE A 88 38.83 -10.82 -10.17
N SER A 89 38.78 -11.25 -11.43
CA SER A 89 39.73 -12.25 -11.95
C SER A 89 41.19 -11.79 -11.82
N LEU A 90 41.45 -10.50 -12.04
CA LEU A 90 42.77 -9.89 -11.81
C LEU A 90 43.18 -9.90 -10.34
N ILE A 91 42.24 -9.75 -9.41
CA ILE A 91 42.49 -9.84 -7.96
C ILE A 91 42.90 -11.27 -7.61
N VAL A 92 42.09 -12.26 -7.98
CA VAL A 92 42.27 -13.65 -7.57
C VAL A 92 43.57 -14.25 -8.13
N ASN A 93 44.03 -13.78 -9.30
CA ASN A 93 45.23 -14.31 -9.95
C ASN A 93 46.56 -13.70 -9.44
N GLU A 94 46.57 -12.61 -8.68
CA GLU A 94 47.81 -11.95 -8.22
C GLU A 94 47.85 -11.77 -6.69
N THR A 95 48.92 -12.26 -6.04
CA THR A 95 49.06 -12.27 -4.58
C THR A 95 48.98 -10.88 -3.95
N SER A 96 49.59 -9.87 -4.57
CA SER A 96 49.56 -8.47 -4.07
C SER A 96 48.13 -7.92 -4.04
N ARG A 97 47.33 -8.22 -5.06
CA ARG A 97 45.95 -7.76 -5.22
C ARG A 97 45.00 -8.53 -4.31
N ARG A 98 45.18 -9.85 -4.17
CA ARG A 98 44.45 -10.65 -3.17
C ARG A 98 44.63 -10.07 -1.78
N LYS A 99 45.89 -9.79 -1.38
CA LYS A 99 46.19 -9.20 -0.08
C LYS A 99 45.48 -7.86 0.13
N SER A 100 45.59 -6.93 -0.82
CA SER A 100 44.93 -5.61 -0.75
C SER A 100 43.41 -5.74 -0.56
N PHE A 101 42.77 -6.61 -1.35
CA PHE A 101 41.33 -6.86 -1.27
C PHE A 101 40.94 -7.49 0.07
N ILE A 102 41.65 -8.55 0.50
CA ILE A 102 41.35 -9.31 1.71
C ILE A 102 41.45 -8.43 2.95
N GLU A 103 42.57 -7.73 3.13
CA GLU A 103 42.79 -6.84 4.28
C GLU A 103 41.77 -5.71 4.31
N SER A 104 41.51 -5.08 3.15
CA SER A 104 40.50 -4.03 3.03
C SER A 104 39.10 -4.56 3.34
N SER A 105 38.76 -5.78 2.94
CA SER A 105 37.43 -6.36 3.20
C SER A 105 37.16 -6.55 4.69
N VAL A 106 38.13 -7.08 5.42
CA VAL A 106 38.03 -7.29 6.86
C VAL A 106 37.98 -5.94 7.58
N LYS A 107 38.86 -5.00 7.21
CA LYS A 107 38.88 -3.64 7.77
C LYS A 107 37.53 -2.94 7.58
N THR A 108 36.98 -2.96 6.38
CA THR A 108 35.70 -2.32 6.06
C THR A 108 34.54 -2.97 6.81
N ALA A 109 34.45 -4.30 6.87
CA ALA A 109 33.42 -4.97 7.66
C ALA A 109 33.46 -4.54 9.14
N ARG A 110 34.66 -4.44 9.73
CA ARG A 110 34.81 -4.00 11.13
C ARG A 110 34.51 -2.52 11.32
N LEU A 111 34.91 -1.66 10.38
CA LEU A 111 34.63 -0.22 10.42
C LEU A 111 33.13 0.06 10.53
N TYR A 112 32.31 -0.67 9.76
CA TYR A 112 30.86 -0.52 9.74
C TYR A 112 30.12 -1.51 10.67
N GLY A 113 30.83 -2.20 11.55
CA GLY A 113 30.23 -3.05 12.59
C GLY A 113 29.57 -4.35 12.10
N PHE A 114 29.93 -4.85 10.92
CA PHE A 114 29.41 -6.12 10.41
C PHE A 114 30.07 -7.34 11.07
N HIS A 115 29.33 -8.46 11.05
CA HIS A 115 29.69 -9.74 11.66
C HIS A 115 30.04 -10.81 10.61
N GLY A 116 29.93 -10.49 9.33
CA GLY A 116 30.34 -11.35 8.24
C GLY A 116 30.57 -10.61 6.94
N LEU A 117 31.10 -11.35 5.97
CA LEU A 117 31.36 -10.93 4.61
C LEU A 117 30.71 -11.91 3.63
N ASN A 118 30.15 -11.36 2.55
CA ASN A 118 29.58 -12.11 1.44
C ASN A 118 30.15 -11.62 0.12
N LEU A 119 30.60 -12.55 -0.72
CA LEU A 119 30.97 -12.25 -2.11
C LEU A 119 29.79 -12.57 -3.03
N TYR A 120 29.28 -11.60 -3.78
CA TYR A 120 28.12 -11.74 -4.66
C TYR A 120 28.48 -11.44 -6.12
N GLY A 121 27.93 -12.22 -7.07
CA GLY A 121 27.93 -11.88 -8.51
C GLY A 121 29.14 -12.34 -9.32
N PHE A 122 30.07 -13.07 -8.70
CA PHE A 122 31.30 -13.52 -9.32
C PHE A 122 31.17 -14.87 -10.06
N GLN A 123 31.84 -14.99 -11.22
CA GLN A 123 32.00 -16.23 -11.99
C GLN A 123 33.50 -16.58 -12.13
N PRO A 124 33.96 -17.70 -11.56
CA PRO A 124 35.37 -18.08 -11.64
C PRO A 124 35.77 -18.54 -13.04
N THR A 125 36.90 -18.00 -13.50
CA THR A 125 37.58 -18.43 -14.73
C THR A 125 38.65 -19.49 -14.47
N ASN A 126 39.19 -19.56 -13.24
CA ASN A 126 40.16 -20.57 -12.80
C ASN A 126 39.90 -20.97 -11.34
N GLY A 127 39.61 -22.26 -11.10
CA GLY A 127 39.29 -22.80 -9.78
C GLY A 127 40.46 -22.81 -8.79
N THR A 128 41.69 -23.01 -9.25
CA THR A 128 42.88 -23.11 -8.38
C THR A 128 43.18 -21.77 -7.72
N SER A 129 43.20 -20.68 -8.50
CA SER A 129 43.44 -19.33 -7.96
C SER A 129 42.35 -18.91 -6.97
N LEU A 130 41.10 -19.29 -7.22
CA LEU A 130 39.99 -19.04 -6.29
C LEU A 130 40.18 -19.83 -4.99
N GLY A 131 40.66 -21.08 -5.06
CA GLY A 131 40.94 -21.88 -3.86
C GLY A 131 41.95 -21.20 -2.94
N THR A 132 43.06 -20.74 -3.51
CA THR A 132 44.10 -19.98 -2.78
C THR A 132 43.54 -18.71 -2.16
N PHE A 133 42.73 -17.96 -2.91
CA PHE A 133 42.06 -16.77 -2.38
C PHE A 133 41.19 -17.08 -1.15
N LEU A 134 40.41 -18.17 -1.17
CA LEU A 134 39.57 -18.55 -0.03
C LEU A 134 40.38 -18.99 1.18
N ASP A 135 41.47 -19.73 0.97
CA ASP A 135 42.40 -20.12 2.05
C ASP A 135 43.02 -18.85 2.70
N GLU A 136 43.50 -17.91 1.88
CA GLU A 136 44.05 -16.62 2.36
C GLU A 136 43.00 -15.76 3.07
N TRP A 137 41.78 -15.68 2.54
CA TRP A 137 40.69 -14.87 3.13
C TRP A 137 40.27 -15.40 4.50
N ARG A 138 40.16 -16.73 4.63
CA ARG A 138 39.85 -17.37 5.92
C ARG A 138 41.00 -17.20 6.91
N ALA A 139 42.25 -17.31 6.46
CA ALA A 139 43.43 -17.11 7.30
C ALA A 139 43.47 -15.68 7.87
N GLU A 140 43.19 -14.67 7.05
CA GLU A 140 43.14 -13.27 7.51
C GLU A 140 42.03 -13.05 8.53
N VAL A 141 40.82 -13.53 8.26
CA VAL A 141 39.69 -13.43 9.21
C VAL A 141 40.00 -14.11 10.55
N ALA A 142 40.71 -15.25 10.52
CA ALA A 142 41.14 -15.94 11.74
C ALA A 142 42.27 -15.17 12.46
N SER A 143 43.19 -14.56 11.71
CA SER A 143 44.27 -13.72 12.23
C SER A 143 43.71 -12.47 12.92
N GLU A 144 42.83 -11.73 12.25
CA GLU A 144 42.17 -10.54 12.81
C GLU A 144 41.42 -10.87 14.09
N SER A 145 40.64 -11.95 14.11
CA SER A 145 39.89 -12.38 15.30
C SER A 145 40.81 -12.71 16.49
N ARG A 146 41.93 -13.40 16.25
CA ARG A 146 42.93 -13.67 17.31
C ARG A 146 43.59 -12.39 17.81
N ASN A 147 43.92 -11.46 16.91
CA ASN A 147 44.64 -10.24 17.24
C ASN A 147 43.76 -9.21 17.96
N THR A 148 42.47 -9.14 17.64
CA THR A 148 41.54 -8.15 18.21
C THR A 148 40.67 -8.71 19.33
N GLY A 149 40.62 -10.03 19.52
CA GLY A 149 39.71 -10.71 20.45
C GLY A 149 38.24 -10.66 20.03
N LYS A 150 37.93 -10.11 18.84
CA LYS A 150 36.55 -10.03 18.32
C LYS A 150 36.10 -11.37 17.76
N THR A 151 34.79 -11.62 17.80
CA THR A 151 34.18 -12.80 17.16
C THR A 151 34.55 -12.87 15.69
N ARG A 152 35.02 -14.03 15.25
CA ARG A 152 35.44 -14.29 13.86
C ARG A 152 34.33 -13.93 12.88
N LEU A 153 34.66 -13.19 11.81
CA LEU A 153 33.71 -12.89 10.74
C LEU A 153 33.24 -14.17 10.06
N LEU A 154 31.95 -14.23 9.75
CA LEU A 154 31.41 -15.24 8.84
C LEU A 154 31.87 -14.95 7.41
N LEU A 155 32.23 -15.98 6.65
CA LEU A 155 32.55 -15.88 5.22
C LEU A 155 31.54 -16.70 4.42
N THR A 156 30.90 -16.03 3.47
CA THR A 156 29.87 -16.62 2.61
C THR A 156 30.08 -16.19 1.16
N ILE A 157 29.55 -16.95 0.23
CA ILE A 157 29.53 -16.60 -1.20
C ILE A 157 28.11 -16.81 -1.72
N SER A 158 27.67 -15.92 -2.59
CA SER A 158 26.40 -16.04 -3.33
C SER A 158 26.69 -16.32 -4.80
N THR A 159 26.28 -17.50 -5.27
CA THR A 159 26.61 -18.03 -6.60
C THR A 159 25.39 -18.67 -7.28
N GLY A 160 25.33 -18.63 -8.61
CA GLY A 160 24.31 -19.35 -9.40
C GLY A 160 24.75 -20.78 -9.75
N ARG A 161 23.78 -21.63 -10.13
CA ARG A 161 24.04 -22.95 -10.74
C ARG A 161 23.75 -22.85 -12.25
N PHE A 162 24.73 -23.16 -13.10
CA PHE A 162 24.55 -23.23 -14.57
C PHE A 162 24.66 -24.69 -15.05
N PRO A 163 23.58 -25.31 -15.57
CA PRO A 163 23.64 -26.70 -16.05
C PRO A 163 24.26 -26.93 -17.44
N ILE A 164 24.72 -25.91 -18.19
CA ILE A 164 25.05 -26.09 -19.62
C ILE A 164 26.53 -25.91 -20.01
N VAL A 165 27.47 -25.65 -19.10
CA VAL A 165 28.89 -25.58 -19.52
C VAL A 165 29.81 -26.32 -18.57
N ASN A 166 30.44 -27.38 -19.08
CA ASN A 166 31.56 -28.13 -18.50
C ASN A 166 32.83 -27.28 -18.23
N SER A 167 32.73 -25.97 -17.96
CA SER A 167 33.89 -25.07 -17.91
C SER A 167 34.06 -24.25 -16.62
N VAL A 168 33.12 -24.29 -15.65
CA VAL A 168 33.25 -23.51 -14.40
C VAL A 168 33.64 -24.42 -13.23
N ASN A 169 34.95 -24.46 -12.92
CA ASN A 169 35.50 -25.23 -11.80
C ASN A 169 35.49 -24.39 -10.51
N TYR A 170 34.43 -24.45 -9.70
CA TYR A 170 34.50 -23.96 -8.32
C TYR A 170 35.43 -24.86 -7.48
N PRO A 171 36.29 -24.31 -6.60
CA PRO A 171 37.18 -25.08 -5.74
C PRO A 171 36.41 -25.65 -4.55
N ILE A 172 35.63 -26.71 -4.79
CA ILE A 172 34.70 -27.30 -3.81
C ILE A 172 35.37 -27.58 -2.47
N GLU A 173 36.56 -28.19 -2.48
CA GLU A 173 37.27 -28.53 -1.24
C GLU A 173 37.78 -27.31 -0.47
N SER A 174 38.28 -26.28 -1.16
CA SER A 174 38.67 -25.03 -0.50
C SER A 174 37.45 -24.30 0.05
N ALA A 175 36.36 -24.21 -0.71
CA ALA A 175 35.12 -23.60 -0.26
C ALA A 175 34.50 -24.34 0.94
N LYS A 176 34.55 -25.68 0.99
CA LYS A 176 34.12 -26.47 2.17
C LYS A 176 34.90 -26.10 3.45
N ARG A 177 36.22 -25.95 3.33
CA ARG A 177 37.10 -25.61 4.47
C ARG A 177 36.98 -24.16 4.91
N ASN A 178 36.81 -23.25 3.94
CA ASN A 178 36.98 -21.82 4.18
C ASN A 178 35.68 -21.03 4.28
N LEU A 179 34.54 -21.53 3.81
CA LEU A 179 33.27 -20.83 3.89
C LEU A 179 32.38 -21.43 4.99
N ASP A 180 31.66 -20.55 5.69
CA ASP A 180 30.66 -20.96 6.66
C ASP A 180 29.48 -21.62 5.92
N TRP A 181 28.98 -20.98 4.85
CA TRP A 181 28.05 -21.57 3.88
C TRP A 181 28.14 -20.91 2.50
N VAL A 182 27.48 -21.54 1.52
CA VAL A 182 27.29 -20.99 0.17
C VAL A 182 25.80 -20.72 -0.06
N ASN A 183 25.48 -19.49 -0.47
CA ASN A 183 24.15 -19.12 -0.93
C ASN A 183 24.03 -19.50 -2.41
N ILE A 184 23.18 -20.48 -2.72
CA ILE A 184 22.87 -20.84 -4.11
C ILE A 184 21.68 -20.00 -4.55
N LEU A 185 21.92 -19.12 -5.50
CA LEU A 185 20.87 -18.30 -6.08
C LEU A 185 20.13 -19.17 -7.11
N ALA A 186 18.85 -19.45 -6.87
CA ALA A 186 18.08 -20.47 -7.59
C ALA A 186 17.55 -20.06 -8.97
N TYR A 187 17.96 -18.89 -9.50
CA TYR A 187 17.47 -18.32 -10.76
C TYR A 187 17.65 -19.21 -12.02
N ASP A 188 18.35 -20.34 -11.93
CA ASP A 188 18.59 -21.31 -13.03
C ASP A 188 18.54 -22.78 -12.56
N TYR A 189 17.75 -23.12 -11.53
CA TYR A 189 17.68 -24.50 -11.02
C TYR A 189 16.88 -25.43 -11.96
N TYR A 190 17.56 -25.97 -12.97
CA TYR A 190 17.05 -27.12 -13.72
C TYR A 190 17.99 -28.33 -13.59
N GLU A 191 17.49 -29.37 -12.91
CA GLU A 191 18.06 -30.72 -12.77
C GLU A 191 19.16 -30.94 -11.67
N PRO A 192 18.97 -31.91 -10.76
CA PRO A 192 20.04 -32.41 -9.90
C PRO A 192 20.73 -33.63 -10.53
N ARG A 193 22.00 -33.50 -10.93
CA ARG A 193 22.95 -34.61 -10.80
C ARG A 193 23.74 -34.43 -9.51
N LEU A 194 23.66 -35.47 -8.66
CA LEU A 194 24.10 -35.52 -7.26
C LEU A 194 25.59 -35.89 -7.09
N ASP A 195 26.35 -35.98 -8.18
CA ASP A 195 27.67 -36.62 -8.18
C ASP A 195 28.86 -35.65 -8.05
N ARG A 196 28.67 -34.31 -8.11
CA ARG A 196 29.78 -33.31 -8.07
C ARG A 196 29.49 -31.99 -7.32
N GLY A 197 28.49 -31.93 -6.45
CA GLY A 197 28.04 -30.69 -5.77
C GLY A 197 28.63 -30.42 -4.38
N PHE A 198 28.37 -29.22 -3.83
CA PHE A 198 28.58 -28.94 -2.40
C PHE A 198 27.69 -29.85 -1.54
N PRO A 199 28.15 -30.26 -0.34
CA PRO A 199 27.37 -31.13 0.53
C PRO A 199 26.16 -30.35 1.07
N ALA A 200 25.04 -31.06 1.26
CA ALA A 200 23.75 -30.43 1.54
C ALA A 200 23.79 -29.53 2.80
N ASP A 201 24.56 -29.92 3.82
CA ASP A 201 24.79 -29.19 5.07
C ASP A 201 25.53 -27.85 4.92
N LYS A 202 26.08 -27.56 3.73
CA LYS A 202 26.76 -26.30 3.38
C LYS A 202 25.95 -25.38 2.47
N LEU A 203 24.75 -25.80 2.06
CA LEU A 203 23.93 -25.08 1.10
C LEU A 203 22.78 -24.34 1.78
N VAL A 204 22.68 -23.03 1.48
CA VAL A 204 21.48 -22.22 1.74
C VAL A 204 20.89 -21.85 0.39
N LEU A 205 19.66 -22.26 0.12
CA LEU A 205 18.98 -21.93 -1.12
C LEU A 205 18.39 -20.53 -1.03
N GLY A 206 18.76 -19.69 -1.99
CA GLY A 206 18.14 -18.40 -2.23
C GLY A 206 16.78 -18.63 -2.84
N LEU A 207 15.73 -18.37 -2.07
CA LEU A 207 14.38 -18.36 -2.59
C LEU A 207 14.20 -17.05 -3.35
N PRO A 208 13.85 -17.08 -4.63
CA PRO A 208 13.60 -15.87 -5.35
C PRO A 208 12.22 -15.38 -4.90
N TYR A 209 12.21 -14.43 -3.96
CA TYR A 209 11.05 -13.57 -3.70
C TYR A 209 10.77 -12.58 -4.86
N HIS A 210 11.25 -12.95 -6.05
CA HIS A 210 11.10 -12.32 -7.34
C HIS A 210 10.94 -13.46 -8.37
N GLY A 211 9.96 -13.38 -9.26
CA GLY A 211 9.86 -14.27 -10.42
C GLY A 211 10.44 -13.58 -11.64
N TYR A 212 10.30 -14.23 -12.79
CA TYR A 212 10.64 -13.62 -14.07
C TYR A 212 9.48 -13.74 -15.05
N ALA A 213 9.35 -12.76 -15.93
CA ALA A 213 8.32 -12.74 -16.96
C ALA A 213 8.93 -12.63 -18.34
N TRP A 214 8.57 -13.56 -19.21
CA TRP A 214 8.98 -13.61 -20.61
C TRP A 214 7.77 -13.66 -21.55
N ALA A 215 7.93 -13.16 -22.76
CA ALA A 215 6.94 -13.30 -23.81
C ALA A 215 7.16 -14.63 -24.57
N LEU A 216 6.10 -15.41 -24.79
CA LEU A 216 6.15 -16.64 -25.58
C LEU A 216 6.20 -16.33 -27.07
N VAL A 217 7.03 -17.05 -27.82
CA VAL A 217 7.14 -16.91 -29.29
C VAL A 217 5.87 -17.37 -29.98
N ASN A 218 5.21 -18.40 -29.46
CA ASN A 218 3.89 -18.86 -29.90
C ASN A 218 2.95 -19.00 -28.70
N GLY A 219 1.87 -18.22 -28.66
CA GLY A 219 0.94 -18.20 -27.53
C GLY A 219 0.02 -19.42 -27.38
N SER A 220 0.06 -20.33 -28.36
CA SER A 220 -0.69 -21.59 -28.33
C SER A 220 0.08 -22.75 -27.68
N ASP A 221 1.41 -22.63 -27.54
CA ASP A 221 2.25 -23.66 -26.94
C ASP A 221 2.60 -23.28 -25.49
N SER A 222 2.61 -24.26 -24.58
CA SER A 222 2.62 -23.97 -23.12
C SER A 222 3.34 -25.01 -22.26
N GLY A 223 4.05 -25.95 -22.90
CA GLY A 223 4.91 -26.88 -22.19
C GLY A 223 6.16 -26.19 -21.63
N ILE A 224 6.71 -26.75 -20.56
CA ILE A 224 8.11 -26.47 -20.19
C ILE A 224 9.00 -26.77 -21.42
N ASN A 225 9.93 -25.86 -21.73
CA ASN A 225 10.75 -25.77 -22.96
C ASN A 225 10.11 -25.06 -24.18
N THR A 226 8.94 -24.42 -24.03
CA THR A 226 8.39 -23.56 -25.09
C THR A 226 9.29 -22.34 -25.32
N ALA A 227 9.57 -22.01 -26.58
CA ALA A 227 10.40 -20.88 -26.94
C ALA A 227 9.79 -19.54 -26.47
N ALA A 228 10.60 -18.73 -25.78
CA ALA A 228 10.25 -17.41 -25.29
C ALA A 228 11.26 -16.36 -25.80
N PHE A 229 10.81 -15.12 -26.00
CA PHE A 229 11.62 -14.00 -26.47
C PHE A 229 11.50 -12.81 -25.52
N GLY A 230 12.64 -12.29 -25.09
CA GLY A 230 12.75 -11.01 -24.39
C GLY A 230 12.11 -10.97 -22.99
N PRO A 231 12.47 -9.96 -22.18
CA PRO A 231 11.80 -9.69 -20.92
C PRO A 231 10.46 -8.95 -21.14
N TYR A 232 9.41 -9.32 -20.39
CA TYR A 232 8.04 -8.84 -20.62
C TYR A 232 7.62 -7.62 -19.77
N LEU A 233 8.13 -7.49 -18.53
CA LEU A 233 7.66 -6.48 -17.55
C LEU A 233 8.71 -5.45 -17.14
N THR A 234 9.96 -5.85 -17.02
CA THR A 234 11.09 -5.02 -16.58
C THR A 234 12.27 -5.21 -17.53
N GLY A 235 13.22 -4.28 -17.56
CA GLY A 235 14.35 -4.33 -18.50
C GLY A 235 15.23 -5.59 -18.38
N ASP A 236 15.20 -6.27 -17.23
CA ASP A 236 15.90 -7.54 -16.97
C ASP A 236 14.95 -8.74 -16.78
N GLY A 237 13.64 -8.53 -16.93
CA GLY A 237 12.59 -9.54 -16.80
C GLY A 237 12.20 -9.89 -15.36
N SER A 238 12.85 -9.31 -14.35
CA SER A 238 12.54 -9.56 -12.93
C SER A 238 11.17 -9.00 -12.50
N VAL A 239 10.46 -9.73 -11.64
CA VAL A 239 9.11 -9.38 -11.17
C VAL A 239 9.02 -9.62 -9.67
N GLY A 240 8.81 -8.58 -8.86
CA GLY A 240 8.65 -8.74 -7.41
C GLY A 240 7.44 -9.61 -7.03
N TYR A 241 7.52 -10.35 -5.92
CA TYR A 241 6.43 -11.21 -5.47
C TYR A 241 5.11 -10.48 -5.22
N SER A 242 5.17 -9.23 -4.75
CA SER A 242 4.03 -8.32 -4.63
C SER A 242 3.24 -8.20 -5.94
N LEU A 243 3.96 -8.03 -7.04
CA LEU A 243 3.44 -7.94 -8.40
C LEU A 243 2.93 -9.29 -8.90
N ILE A 244 3.60 -10.40 -8.58
CA ILE A 244 3.14 -11.75 -8.93
C ILE A 244 1.81 -12.08 -8.25
N LYS A 245 1.67 -11.83 -6.94
CA LYS A 245 0.41 -11.99 -6.18
C LYS A 245 -0.71 -11.13 -6.76
N PHE A 246 -0.39 -9.88 -7.11
CA PHE A 246 -1.34 -8.99 -7.76
C PHE A 246 -1.82 -9.56 -9.09
N LEU A 247 -0.90 -10.05 -9.93
CA LEU A 247 -1.25 -10.61 -11.24
C LEU A 247 -2.08 -11.90 -11.10
N ILE A 248 -1.70 -12.85 -10.24
CA ILE A 248 -2.45 -14.10 -9.99
C ILE A 248 -3.87 -13.80 -9.50
N ARG A 249 -4.03 -12.90 -8.51
CA ARG A 249 -5.36 -12.52 -7.98
C ARG A 249 -6.25 -11.87 -9.04
N LYS A 250 -5.63 -11.17 -10.01
CA LYS A 250 -6.33 -10.37 -11.00
C LYS A 250 -6.70 -11.14 -12.27
N PHE A 251 -5.92 -12.14 -12.67
CA PHE A 251 -6.12 -12.85 -13.95
C PHE A 251 -6.11 -14.38 -13.82
N GLY A 252 -5.93 -14.96 -12.63
CA GLY A 252 -5.74 -16.41 -12.40
C GLY A 252 -7.01 -17.22 -12.17
N TYR A 253 -8.19 -16.68 -12.49
CA TYR A 253 -9.47 -17.31 -12.15
C TYR A 253 -9.75 -18.63 -12.90
N ASP A 254 -9.05 -18.92 -14.01
CA ASP A 254 -9.24 -20.15 -14.82
C ASP A 254 -7.96 -20.99 -15.02
N VAL A 255 -6.81 -20.57 -14.49
CA VAL A 255 -5.53 -21.30 -14.63
C VAL A 255 -4.81 -21.25 -13.28
N GLY A 256 -4.92 -22.31 -12.48
CA GLY A 256 -4.17 -22.43 -11.23
C GLY A 256 -2.66 -22.45 -11.48
N ALA A 257 -1.87 -22.00 -10.50
CA ALA A 257 -0.42 -22.18 -10.55
C ALA A 257 -0.10 -23.68 -10.57
N VAL A 258 0.70 -24.10 -11.56
CA VAL A 258 1.07 -25.51 -11.74
C VAL A 258 2.43 -25.72 -11.09
N TYR A 259 2.48 -26.61 -10.10
CA TYR A 259 3.73 -26.99 -9.45
C TYR A 259 4.48 -28.03 -10.27
N ASN A 260 5.73 -27.75 -10.58
CA ASN A 260 6.65 -28.72 -11.19
C ASN A 260 7.64 -29.24 -10.15
N SER A 261 7.52 -30.52 -9.79
CA SER A 261 8.38 -31.16 -8.80
C SER A 261 9.82 -31.41 -9.26
N THR A 262 10.09 -31.40 -10.57
CA THR A 262 11.44 -31.60 -11.14
C THR A 262 12.29 -30.34 -11.00
N TYR A 263 11.66 -29.17 -11.13
CA TYR A 263 12.32 -27.86 -11.09
C TYR A 263 12.05 -27.08 -9.79
N VAL A 264 11.15 -27.58 -8.94
CA VAL A 264 10.74 -26.95 -7.67
C VAL A 264 10.16 -25.54 -7.90
N VAL A 265 9.51 -25.34 -9.04
CA VAL A 265 8.93 -24.06 -9.45
C VAL A 265 7.41 -24.19 -9.63
N HIS A 266 6.69 -23.17 -9.21
CA HIS A 266 5.36 -22.87 -9.71
C HIS A 266 5.48 -22.01 -10.96
N TYR A 267 4.65 -22.26 -11.95
CA TYR A 267 4.51 -21.37 -13.08
C TYR A 267 3.04 -21.08 -13.36
N TRP A 268 2.81 -19.92 -13.97
CA TRP A 268 1.49 -19.41 -14.24
C TRP A 268 1.45 -18.59 -15.53
N LYS A 269 0.33 -18.68 -16.27
CA LYS A 269 0.14 -18.08 -17.60
C LYS A 269 -0.71 -16.82 -17.49
N LEU A 270 -0.26 -15.74 -18.12
CA LEU A 270 -1.04 -14.49 -18.26
C LEU A 270 -1.47 -14.33 -19.73
N GLY A 271 -2.77 -14.51 -20.02
CA GLY A 271 -3.31 -14.40 -21.38
C GLY A 271 -2.78 -15.49 -22.32
N ARG A 272 -2.76 -15.26 -23.64
CA ARG A 272 -2.21 -16.23 -24.61
C ARG A 272 -0.68 -16.19 -24.71
N SER A 273 -0.01 -15.10 -24.34
CA SER A 273 1.36 -14.83 -24.79
C SER A 273 2.43 -14.70 -23.70
N SER A 274 2.12 -14.88 -22.42
CA SER A 274 3.07 -14.52 -21.34
C SER A 274 3.20 -15.59 -20.26
N TRP A 275 4.43 -15.79 -19.80
CA TRP A 275 4.82 -16.85 -18.84
C TRP A 275 5.51 -16.24 -17.62
N ILE A 276 5.08 -16.63 -16.41
CA ILE A 276 5.64 -16.17 -15.13
C ILE A 276 5.99 -17.39 -14.27
N ASN A 277 7.23 -17.49 -13.81
CA ASN A 277 7.69 -18.53 -12.89
C ASN A 277 8.04 -17.97 -11.50
N PHE A 278 7.87 -18.78 -10.45
CA PHE A 278 8.26 -18.48 -9.06
C PHE A 278 8.46 -19.77 -8.26
N ASP A 279 9.41 -19.82 -7.32
CA ASP A 279 9.78 -21.07 -6.64
C ASP A 279 8.91 -21.38 -5.40
N ASP A 280 8.78 -22.68 -5.04
CA ASP A 280 8.13 -23.16 -3.79
C ASP A 280 9.14 -23.81 -2.81
N VAL A 281 8.75 -23.99 -1.54
CA VAL A 281 9.66 -24.48 -0.47
C VAL A 281 9.13 -25.75 0.21
N LYS A 282 9.74 -26.90 -0.10
CA LYS A 282 9.70 -28.11 0.75
C LYS A 282 11.08 -28.76 0.85
N GLY A 283 11.58 -28.97 2.08
CA GLY A 283 12.70 -29.88 2.38
C GLY A 283 14.12 -29.29 2.54
N LEU A 284 14.30 -28.03 2.99
CA LEU A 284 15.59 -27.33 2.99
C LEU A 284 16.08 -26.88 4.40
N LEU A 285 17.38 -26.58 4.55
CA LEU A 285 18.06 -26.16 5.81
C LEU A 285 17.84 -24.69 6.24
N GLY A 286 17.31 -23.84 5.35
CA GLY A 286 17.13 -22.39 5.58
C GLY A 286 16.70 -21.67 4.31
N TYR A 287 16.47 -20.35 4.37
CA TYR A 287 16.08 -19.51 3.24
C TYR A 287 16.87 -18.19 3.19
N ASN A 288 17.03 -17.63 2.00
CA ASN A 288 17.59 -16.28 1.80
C ASN A 288 16.66 -15.40 0.95
N ALA A 289 16.20 -14.29 1.53
CA ALA A 289 15.30 -13.33 0.92
C ALA A 289 16.03 -12.27 0.08
N PHE A 290 16.16 -12.46 -1.23
CA PHE A 290 16.83 -11.47 -2.08
C PHE A 290 15.93 -10.24 -2.32
N GLN A 291 16.47 -9.03 -2.08
CA GLN A 291 15.76 -7.75 -2.17
C GLN A 291 14.50 -7.69 -1.29
N ILE A 292 14.70 -7.60 0.03
CA ILE A 292 13.59 -7.55 1.00
C ILE A 292 12.59 -6.40 0.78
N ALA A 293 12.98 -5.35 0.04
CA ALA A 293 12.08 -4.27 -0.37
C ALA A 293 10.93 -4.73 -1.29
N ASN A 294 11.07 -5.90 -1.93
CA ASN A 294 10.06 -6.48 -2.83
C ASN A 294 9.10 -7.44 -2.12
N ASP A 295 9.29 -7.69 -0.82
CA ASP A 295 8.40 -8.50 0.01
C ASP A 295 7.23 -7.64 0.50
N ASP A 296 6.05 -7.83 -0.09
CA ASP A 296 4.83 -7.08 0.29
C ASP A 296 4.44 -7.39 1.73
N ASN A 297 4.52 -6.38 2.61
CA ASN A 297 4.17 -6.49 4.02
C ASN A 297 4.81 -7.70 4.73
N TRP A 298 6.04 -8.06 4.36
CA TRP A 298 6.78 -9.19 4.93
C TRP A 298 6.07 -10.54 4.79
N VAL A 299 5.05 -10.66 3.93
CA VAL A 299 4.19 -11.85 3.83
C VAL A 299 5.01 -13.11 3.55
N LEU A 300 6.02 -13.00 2.70
CA LEU A 300 6.91 -14.11 2.39
C LEU A 300 7.87 -14.42 3.53
N SER A 301 8.47 -13.39 4.11
CA SER A 301 9.34 -13.51 5.28
C SER A 301 8.60 -14.15 6.47
N HIS A 302 7.32 -13.84 6.66
CA HIS A 302 6.44 -14.46 7.66
C HIS A 302 6.12 -15.92 7.33
N ALA A 303 5.78 -16.23 6.07
CA ALA A 303 5.51 -17.60 5.64
C ALA A 303 6.75 -18.51 5.84
N ALA A 304 7.92 -18.03 5.44
CA ALA A 304 9.17 -18.75 5.60
C ALA A 304 9.60 -18.84 7.09
N TYR A 305 9.35 -17.78 7.88
CA TYR A 305 9.56 -17.79 9.32
C TYR A 305 8.73 -18.87 10.01
N ALA A 306 7.46 -19.03 9.62
CA ALA A 306 6.51 -19.99 10.18
C ALA A 306 6.88 -21.46 9.87
N ILE A 307 7.51 -21.72 8.72
CA ILE A 307 7.99 -23.08 8.36
C ILE A 307 9.17 -23.48 9.26
N GLY A 308 10.05 -22.54 9.62
CA GLY A 308 11.23 -22.80 10.47
C GLY A 308 10.95 -22.86 11.98
N THR A 309 9.77 -22.42 12.42
CA THR A 309 9.28 -22.69 13.78
C THR A 309 8.48 -23.98 13.72
N THR A 310 9.06 -25.10 14.16
CA THR A 310 8.34 -26.38 14.27
C THR A 310 6.94 -26.14 14.86
N GLN A 311 5.89 -26.53 14.13
CA GLN A 311 4.51 -26.45 14.61
C GLN A 311 4.43 -26.99 16.05
N PRO A 312 3.66 -26.36 16.97
CA PRO A 312 3.38 -26.99 18.24
C PRO A 312 2.72 -28.33 17.94
N LYS A 313 3.36 -29.42 18.38
CA LYS A 313 2.88 -30.79 18.15
C LYS A 313 1.41 -30.82 18.58
N LYS A 314 0.50 -31.15 17.64
CA LYS A 314 -0.96 -31.15 17.84
C LYS A 314 -1.42 -31.72 19.18
N HIS A 315 -0.66 -32.67 19.73
CA HIS A 315 -0.83 -33.22 21.07
C HIS A 315 -0.81 -32.21 22.24
N GLN A 316 0.07 -31.20 22.23
CA GLN A 316 0.14 -30.20 23.30
C GLN A 316 -1.06 -29.24 23.25
N LEU A 317 -1.49 -28.84 22.05
CA LEU A 317 -2.69 -28.03 21.87
C LEU A 317 -3.93 -28.79 22.34
N LEU A 318 -4.02 -30.09 22.04
CA LEU A 318 -5.11 -30.95 22.45
C LEU A 318 -5.16 -31.13 23.99
N VAL A 319 -4.00 -31.26 24.64
CA VAL A 319 -3.92 -31.31 26.11
C VAL A 319 -4.35 -29.98 26.72
N ILE A 320 -3.90 -28.84 26.19
CA ILE A 320 -4.30 -27.52 26.69
C ILE A 320 -5.82 -27.34 26.57
N VAL A 321 -6.40 -27.68 25.41
CA VAL A 321 -7.85 -27.59 25.18
C VAL A 321 -8.63 -28.53 26.11
N LEU A 322 -8.17 -29.76 26.32
CA LEU A 322 -8.83 -30.69 27.23
C LEU A 322 -8.78 -30.21 28.69
N VAL A 323 -7.64 -29.65 29.12
CA VAL A 323 -7.48 -29.13 30.48
C VAL A 323 -8.35 -27.88 30.70
N THR A 324 -8.40 -26.95 29.73
CA THR A 324 -9.23 -25.74 29.85
C THR A 324 -10.72 -26.07 29.83
N VAL A 325 -11.16 -27.00 28.98
CA VAL A 325 -12.56 -27.45 28.95
C VAL A 325 -12.93 -28.14 30.27
N SER A 326 -12.07 -29.01 30.80
CA SER A 326 -12.30 -29.69 32.08
C SER A 326 -12.42 -28.70 33.25
N ALA A 327 -11.56 -27.68 33.29
CA ALA A 327 -11.61 -26.63 34.29
C ALA A 327 -12.90 -25.78 34.19
N MET A 328 -13.36 -25.47 32.98
CA MET A 328 -14.62 -24.75 32.76
C MET A 328 -15.83 -25.56 33.23
N VAL A 329 -15.86 -26.86 32.97
CA VAL A 329 -16.95 -27.75 33.44
C VAL A 329 -16.96 -27.82 34.97
N LEU A 330 -15.81 -27.90 35.62
CA LEU A 330 -15.70 -27.87 37.08
C LEU A 330 -16.18 -26.53 37.68
N LEU A 331 -15.86 -25.41 37.04
CA LEU A 331 -16.33 -24.09 37.46
C LEU A 331 -17.85 -23.94 37.32
N ILE A 332 -18.42 -24.39 36.20
CA ILE A 332 -19.87 -24.32 35.95
C ILE A 332 -20.62 -25.22 36.93
N THR A 333 -20.13 -26.44 37.18
CA THR A 333 -20.75 -27.36 38.15
C THR A 333 -20.66 -26.83 39.58
N ALA A 334 -19.54 -26.24 39.98
CA ALA A 334 -19.41 -25.57 41.27
C ALA A 334 -20.35 -24.35 41.40
N LEU A 335 -20.51 -23.56 40.33
CA LEU A 335 -21.42 -22.41 40.30
C LEU A 335 -22.89 -22.85 40.41
N VAL A 336 -23.28 -23.90 39.67
CA VAL A 336 -24.65 -24.46 39.74
C VAL A 336 -24.91 -25.03 41.14
N TYR A 337 -23.97 -25.77 41.71
CA TYR A 337 -24.09 -26.27 43.08
C TYR A 337 -24.21 -25.14 44.10
N TYR A 338 -23.40 -24.08 43.96
CA TYR A 338 -23.48 -22.89 44.82
C TYR A 338 -24.84 -22.18 44.70
N LEU A 339 -25.36 -22.00 43.48
CA LEU A 339 -26.66 -21.38 43.24
C LEU A 339 -27.80 -22.25 43.79
N GLN A 340 -27.76 -23.57 43.58
CA GLN A 340 -28.73 -24.51 44.14
C GLN A 340 -28.70 -24.51 45.68
N HIS A 341 -27.51 -24.50 46.28
CA HIS A 341 -27.35 -24.42 47.73
C HIS A 341 -27.87 -23.08 48.30
N LYS A 342 -27.62 -21.96 47.61
CA LYS A 342 -28.11 -20.63 48.01
C LYS A 342 -29.64 -20.52 47.89
N ILE A 343 -30.23 -21.15 46.89
CA ILE A 343 -31.70 -21.18 46.67
C ILE A 343 -32.39 -22.10 47.70
N PHE A 344 -31.78 -23.24 48.05
CA PHE A 344 -32.32 -24.12 49.10
C PHE A 344 -32.22 -23.52 50.52
N LYS A 345 -31.29 -22.60 50.75
CA LYS A 345 -31.14 -21.91 52.04
C LYS A 345 -32.03 -20.67 52.20
N SER A 346 -32.70 -20.20 51.13
CA SER A 346 -33.54 -18.99 51.14
C SER A 346 -35.06 -19.23 51.15
N GLN A 347 -35.50 -20.50 51.19
CA GLN A 347 -36.92 -20.85 51.37
C GLN A 347 -37.50 -20.47 52.76
N GLY A 348 -36.72 -19.88 53.66
CA GLY A 348 -37.18 -19.29 54.92
C GLY A 348 -37.51 -17.78 54.88
N LEU A 349 -37.28 -17.07 53.77
CA LEU A 349 -37.35 -15.59 53.74
C LEU A 349 -38.30 -15.00 52.67
N LEU A 350 -39.12 -15.83 52.02
CA LEU A 350 -40.04 -15.39 50.96
C LEU A 350 -41.45 -15.04 51.49
N GLY A 351 -41.70 -15.19 52.80
CA GLY A 351 -42.95 -14.82 53.47
C GLY A 351 -43.01 -13.38 53.98
N ALA A 352 -41.87 -12.75 54.29
CA ALA A 352 -41.83 -11.42 54.91
C ALA A 352 -41.78 -10.25 53.91
N LEU A 353 -41.32 -10.48 52.67
CA LEU A 353 -41.15 -9.39 51.68
C LEU A 353 -42.44 -9.04 50.91
N LYS A 354 -43.47 -9.89 50.99
CA LYS A 354 -44.76 -9.68 50.31
C LYS A 354 -45.66 -8.62 50.98
N MET A 355 -45.32 -8.16 52.20
CA MET A 355 -46.09 -7.12 52.90
C MET A 355 -45.54 -5.70 52.74
N SER A 356 -44.29 -5.51 52.34
CA SER A 356 -43.66 -4.17 52.33
C SER A 356 -43.79 -3.44 50.99
N VAL A 357 -44.07 -4.15 49.89
CA VAL A 357 -44.15 -3.57 48.53
C VAL A 357 -45.53 -2.99 48.21
N SER A 358 -46.56 -3.34 49.00
CA SER A 358 -47.92 -2.81 48.86
C SER A 358 -48.08 -1.35 49.33
N LEU A 359 -47.15 -0.82 50.12
CA LEU A 359 -47.28 0.49 50.78
C LEU A 359 -46.54 1.64 50.08
N ILE A 360 -45.70 1.35 49.08
CA ILE A 360 -44.95 2.39 48.33
C ILE A 360 -45.72 2.84 47.07
N ARG A 361 -46.84 2.17 46.73
CA ARG A 361 -47.62 2.43 45.52
C ARG A 361 -48.58 3.63 45.59
N THR A 362 -48.62 4.40 46.68
CA THR A 362 -49.64 5.45 46.88
C THR A 362 -49.14 6.82 47.27
N LYS A 363 -47.84 7.13 47.13
CA LYS A 363 -47.37 8.52 47.21
C LYS A 363 -46.32 8.80 46.14
N ILE A 364 -46.76 9.58 45.15
CA ILE A 364 -46.06 10.54 44.30
C ILE A 364 -46.56 10.38 42.86
N SER A 365 -47.76 10.91 42.63
CA SER A 365 -48.05 11.63 41.38
C SER A 365 -47.71 13.09 41.64
N GLY A 366 -46.76 13.64 40.88
CA GLY A 366 -46.38 15.05 40.94
C GLY A 366 -45.32 15.37 39.88
N GLU A 367 -45.78 16.03 38.82
CA GLU A 367 -45.02 16.93 37.91
C GLU A 367 -44.05 16.36 36.84
N ARG A 368 -44.56 16.37 35.59
CA ARG A 368 -43.98 16.90 34.31
C ARG A 368 -42.52 17.42 34.36
N LYS A 369 -41.59 17.12 33.43
CA LYS A 369 -41.54 17.48 31.97
C LYS A 369 -40.22 16.95 31.32
N HIS A 370 -40.29 16.54 30.03
CA HIS A 370 -39.31 16.60 28.90
C HIS A 370 -37.80 16.27 29.13
N GLU A 371 -37.07 15.53 28.27
CA GLU A 371 -37.08 15.52 26.80
C GLU A 371 -36.40 14.26 26.19
N ASN A 372 -36.75 13.97 24.93
CA ASN A 372 -36.55 12.72 24.17
C ASN A 372 -35.09 12.39 23.76
N GLY A 373 -34.72 11.11 23.85
CA GLY A 373 -33.64 10.46 23.09
C GLY A 373 -34.14 9.20 22.37
N ASP A 374 -33.92 9.15 21.05
CA ASP A 374 -34.32 8.11 20.07
C ASP A 374 -33.79 6.69 20.42
N PRO A 375 -34.60 5.60 20.33
CA PRO A 375 -34.24 4.25 20.80
C PRO A 375 -33.07 3.53 20.08
N ASN A 376 -32.53 4.08 19.00
CA ASN A 376 -31.53 3.42 18.13
C ASN A 376 -30.11 4.04 18.17
N LEU A 377 -29.80 4.87 19.17
CA LEU A 377 -28.44 5.41 19.38
C LEU A 377 -27.80 4.74 20.59
N GLN A 378 -26.79 3.89 20.38
CA GLN A 378 -26.02 3.34 21.49
C GLN A 378 -24.85 4.27 21.80
N ALA A 379 -24.90 4.91 22.97
CA ALA A 379 -23.75 5.64 23.51
C ALA A 379 -22.70 4.61 23.97
N PHE A 380 -21.47 4.71 23.47
CA PHE A 380 -20.34 3.91 23.93
C PHE A 380 -19.45 4.74 24.83
N THR A 381 -19.02 4.17 25.95
CA THR A 381 -18.05 4.83 26.85
C THR A 381 -16.63 4.69 26.31
N PHE A 382 -15.74 5.63 26.62
CA PHE A 382 -14.32 5.55 26.24
C PHE A 382 -13.66 4.28 26.75
N ALA A 383 -14.04 3.81 27.94
CA ALA A 383 -13.57 2.54 28.49
C ALA A 383 -13.92 1.35 27.57
N THR A 384 -15.11 1.38 26.95
CA THR A 384 -15.56 0.35 26.00
C THR A 384 -14.75 0.41 24.71
N ILE A 385 -14.52 1.61 24.17
CA ILE A 385 -13.73 1.82 22.95
C ILE A 385 -12.26 1.48 23.17
N LYS A 386 -11.71 1.85 24.32
CA LYS A 386 -10.33 1.52 24.74
C LYS A 386 -10.15 0.02 24.90
N ALA A 387 -11.12 -0.69 25.48
CA ALA A 387 -11.09 -2.15 25.54
C ALA A 387 -11.21 -2.79 24.15
N ALA A 388 -12.15 -2.30 23.32
CA ALA A 388 -12.42 -2.83 21.98
C ALA A 388 -11.22 -2.68 21.03
N THR A 389 -10.47 -1.58 21.15
CA THR A 389 -9.28 -1.29 20.34
C THR A 389 -7.98 -1.83 20.93
N ASN A 390 -8.05 -2.61 22.01
CA ASN A 390 -6.89 -3.08 22.78
C ASN A 390 -5.94 -1.92 23.18
N ASN A 391 -6.49 -0.95 23.92
CA ASN A 391 -5.81 0.29 24.33
C ASN A 391 -5.24 1.11 23.16
N PHE A 392 -5.95 1.18 22.04
CA PHE A 392 -5.47 1.86 20.81
C PHE A 392 -4.12 1.31 20.32
N SER A 393 -3.96 -0.02 20.36
CA SER A 393 -2.75 -0.70 19.86
C SER A 393 -2.45 -0.30 18.41
N ASN A 394 -1.18 -0.11 18.08
CA ASN A 394 -0.73 0.15 16.70
C ASN A 394 -1.10 -1.00 15.74
N GLU A 395 -1.27 -2.22 16.25
CA GLU A 395 -1.72 -3.40 15.48
C GLU A 395 -3.14 -3.23 14.95
N ASN A 396 -3.93 -2.40 15.62
CA ASN A 396 -5.29 -2.06 15.26
C ASN A 396 -5.35 -0.75 14.45
N LYS A 397 -4.24 -0.05 14.22
CA LYS A 397 -4.24 1.21 13.45
C LYS A 397 -4.43 0.90 11.95
N LEU A 398 -5.53 1.38 11.40
CA LEU A 398 -5.92 1.19 10.00
C LEU A 398 -5.30 2.24 9.07
N GLY A 399 -4.93 3.41 9.60
CA GLY A 399 -4.30 4.50 8.85
C GLY A 399 -4.30 5.83 9.63
N GLU A 400 -3.76 6.90 9.04
CA GLU A 400 -3.75 8.25 9.60
C GLU A 400 -4.06 9.28 8.50
N GLY A 401 -5.11 10.07 8.71
CA GLY A 401 -5.56 11.12 7.78
C GLY A 401 -5.36 12.52 8.38
N GLY A 402 -5.84 13.55 7.67
CA GLY A 402 -5.70 14.97 8.09
C GLY A 402 -6.40 15.36 9.40
N TYR A 403 -7.12 14.43 10.03
CA TYR A 403 -7.85 14.62 11.28
C TYR A 403 -7.49 13.56 12.35
N GLY A 404 -6.42 12.79 12.16
CA GLY A 404 -5.87 11.85 13.15
C GLY A 404 -5.85 10.36 12.76
N PRO A 405 -5.38 9.49 13.68
CA PRO A 405 -5.25 8.04 13.47
C PRO A 405 -6.59 7.29 13.60
N VAL A 406 -6.84 6.33 12.70
CA VAL A 406 -8.03 5.46 12.67
C VAL A 406 -7.68 4.07 13.19
N TYR A 407 -8.50 3.50 14.08
CA TYR A 407 -8.27 2.19 14.70
C TYR A 407 -9.43 1.21 14.44
N LYS A 408 -9.10 -0.08 14.29
CA LYS A 408 -10.01 -1.24 14.32
C LYS A 408 -10.30 -1.62 15.76
N GLY A 409 -11.56 -1.86 16.11
CA GLY A 409 -11.94 -2.39 17.42
C GLY A 409 -12.98 -3.50 17.32
N GLU A 410 -13.02 -4.38 18.31
CA GLU A 410 -14.03 -5.43 18.46
C GLU A 410 -14.78 -5.23 19.78
N LEU A 411 -16.10 -5.00 19.70
CA LEU A 411 -16.95 -4.84 20.88
C LEU A 411 -17.14 -6.19 21.59
N LEU A 412 -17.55 -6.17 22.87
CA LEU A 412 -17.79 -7.39 23.68
C LEU A 412 -18.83 -8.35 23.08
N ASN A 413 -19.68 -7.86 22.16
CA ASN A 413 -20.65 -8.66 21.42
C ASN A 413 -20.10 -9.25 20.11
N GLY A 414 -18.81 -9.08 19.81
CA GLY A 414 -18.14 -9.57 18.60
C GLY A 414 -18.31 -8.67 17.37
N GLN A 415 -18.88 -7.47 17.52
CA GLN A 415 -19.07 -6.54 16.41
C GLN A 415 -17.79 -5.72 16.14
N GLU A 416 -17.30 -5.75 14.90
CA GLU A 416 -16.15 -4.96 14.46
C GLU A 416 -16.53 -3.50 14.15
N ILE A 417 -15.69 -2.54 14.57
CA ILE A 417 -15.89 -1.08 14.47
C ILE A 417 -14.60 -0.34 14.03
N ALA A 418 -14.73 0.83 13.36
CA ALA A 418 -13.66 1.81 13.03
C ALA A 418 -13.94 3.18 13.73
N VAL A 419 -13.10 4.24 13.79
CA VAL A 419 -13.39 5.47 14.65
C VAL A 419 -12.81 6.84 14.06
N ASN A 420 -13.60 7.94 13.81
CA ASN A 420 -13.45 9.33 13.15
C ASN A 420 -14.76 10.24 12.74
N LEU A 421 -14.97 11.56 13.07
CA LEU A 421 -16.18 12.56 13.20
C LEU A 421 -17.34 12.82 12.09
N THR A 422 -18.66 13.09 12.46
CA THR A 422 -19.98 13.43 11.71
C THR A 422 -21.36 12.63 11.88
N THR A 423 -22.54 13.27 11.75
CA THR A 423 -23.92 12.80 12.13
C THR A 423 -24.81 12.13 11.03
N LYS A 424 -25.89 11.45 11.48
CA LYS A 424 -26.80 10.50 10.75
C LYS A 424 -27.27 10.94 9.34
N LEU A 425 -26.66 10.36 8.30
CA LEU A 425 -27.18 10.23 6.93
C LEU A 425 -27.28 8.74 6.57
N GLN A 426 -28.41 8.30 6.02
CA GLN A 426 -28.60 6.90 5.60
C GLN A 426 -29.12 6.87 4.16
N HIS A 427 -28.26 6.47 3.23
CA HIS A 427 -28.59 6.23 1.84
C HIS A 427 -27.60 5.21 1.27
N VAL A 428 -28.02 4.38 0.30
CA VAL A 428 -27.19 3.29 -0.24
C VAL A 428 -25.86 3.80 -0.80
N ASN A 429 -25.85 4.99 -1.40
CA ASN A 429 -24.68 5.65 -1.96
C ASN A 429 -23.99 6.67 -1.04
N LEU A 430 -24.26 6.63 0.27
CA LEU A 430 -23.51 7.39 1.27
C LEU A 430 -22.84 6.43 2.24
N VAL A 431 -21.63 6.76 2.70
CA VAL A 431 -20.97 5.97 3.74
C VAL A 431 -21.74 6.12 5.05
N ARG A 432 -22.17 4.97 5.59
CA ARG A 432 -22.94 4.95 6.84
C ARG A 432 -22.05 5.21 8.06
N VAL A 433 -22.46 6.17 8.88
CA VAL A 433 -21.92 6.38 10.23
C VAL A 433 -22.50 5.33 11.18
N LEU A 434 -21.64 4.61 11.87
CA LEU A 434 -21.95 3.55 12.82
C LEU A 434 -21.93 4.02 14.29
N GLY A 435 -21.25 5.12 14.64
CA GLY A 435 -21.16 5.59 16.04
C GLY A 435 -20.32 6.85 16.20
N ILE A 436 -20.35 7.51 17.37
CA ILE A 436 -19.58 8.75 17.68
C ILE A 436 -18.87 8.56 19.02
N CYS A 437 -17.65 9.10 19.19
CA CYS A 437 -16.93 9.20 20.46
C CYS A 437 -16.65 10.68 20.77
N THR A 438 -16.95 11.16 21.97
CA THR A 438 -16.75 12.57 22.38
C THR A 438 -16.13 12.73 23.78
N GLU A 439 -15.38 11.75 24.26
CA GLU A 439 -14.77 11.78 25.60
C GLU A 439 -13.33 12.35 25.58
N ASN A 440 -12.94 13.04 26.66
CA ASN A 440 -11.60 13.62 26.87
C ASN A 440 -11.15 14.63 25.80
N GLU A 441 -12.03 15.54 25.38
CA GLU A 441 -11.81 16.55 24.32
C GLU A 441 -11.61 16.01 22.90
N GLU A 442 -11.42 14.71 22.73
CA GLU A 442 -11.31 14.03 21.44
C GLU A 442 -12.69 13.72 20.86
N LYS A 443 -12.85 13.98 19.55
CA LYS A 443 -14.12 13.76 18.84
C LYS A 443 -13.88 12.84 17.64
N MET A 444 -14.61 11.72 17.55
CA MET A 444 -14.43 10.68 16.52
C MET A 444 -15.79 10.04 16.09
N LEU A 445 -15.86 9.28 14.98
CA LEU A 445 -16.96 8.41 14.46
C LEU A 445 -16.52 7.11 13.81
N VAL A 446 -17.33 6.14 14.06
CA VAL A 446 -17.28 4.91 13.33
C VAL A 446 -17.96 5.07 11.97
N TYR A 447 -17.31 4.65 10.88
CA TYR A 447 -17.93 4.42 9.57
C TYR A 447 -17.92 2.92 9.24
N GLU A 448 -18.80 2.49 8.33
CA GLU A 448 -18.67 1.18 7.70
C GLU A 448 -17.41 1.08 6.83
N PHE A 449 -16.77 -0.10 6.82
CA PHE A 449 -15.54 -0.33 6.06
C PHE A 449 -15.81 -0.62 4.58
N MET A 450 -14.99 -0.05 3.69
CA MET A 450 -15.12 -0.19 2.24
C MET A 450 -14.01 -1.07 1.67
N LEU A 451 -14.36 -2.32 1.32
CA LEU A 451 -13.42 -3.35 0.86
C LEU A 451 -12.64 -2.95 -0.41
N ASN A 452 -13.30 -2.24 -1.33
CA ASN A 452 -12.71 -1.81 -2.60
C ASN A 452 -12.19 -0.36 -2.55
N LYS A 453 -11.82 0.16 -1.37
CA LYS A 453 -11.14 1.48 -1.23
C LYS A 453 -11.85 2.61 -1.98
N SER A 454 -11.10 3.61 -2.47
CA SER A 454 -11.60 4.80 -3.17
C SER A 454 -11.50 4.66 -4.69
N LEU A 455 -12.30 5.44 -5.42
CA LEU A 455 -12.38 5.42 -6.88
C LEU A 455 -11.06 5.83 -7.56
N ASP A 456 -10.31 6.77 -6.97
CA ASP A 456 -9.00 7.21 -7.47
C ASP A 456 -7.94 6.09 -7.49
N PHE A 457 -8.02 5.15 -6.55
CA PHE A 457 -7.17 3.95 -6.50
C PHE A 457 -7.30 3.09 -7.77
N TYR A 458 -8.46 3.12 -8.42
CA TYR A 458 -8.71 2.41 -9.67
C TYR A 458 -8.48 3.30 -10.89
N LEU A 459 -9.04 4.52 -10.91
CA LEU A 459 -9.00 5.39 -12.09
C LEU A 459 -7.58 5.73 -12.55
N TYR A 460 -6.65 5.95 -11.62
CA TYR A 460 -5.31 6.45 -11.97
C TYR A 460 -4.23 5.38 -12.04
N ASP A 461 -4.53 4.15 -11.63
CA ASP A 461 -3.61 3.03 -11.76
C ASP A 461 -3.68 2.47 -13.20
N PRO A 462 -2.57 2.43 -13.95
CA PRO A 462 -2.55 1.94 -15.34
C PRO A 462 -3.16 0.55 -15.50
N PHE A 463 -3.04 -0.31 -14.49
CA PHE A 463 -3.55 -1.66 -14.53
C PHE A 463 -4.96 -1.75 -13.97
N LYS A 464 -5.26 -1.10 -12.82
CA LYS A 464 -6.58 -1.22 -12.18
C LYS A 464 -7.68 -0.46 -12.91
N ARG A 465 -7.36 0.55 -13.74
CA ARG A 465 -8.39 1.27 -14.52
C ARG A 465 -9.21 0.33 -15.42
N HIS A 466 -8.60 -0.74 -15.91
CA HIS A 466 -9.26 -1.76 -16.73
C HIS A 466 -10.30 -2.57 -15.97
N LEU A 467 -10.27 -2.55 -14.62
CA LEU A 467 -11.31 -3.17 -13.79
C LEU A 467 -12.59 -2.34 -13.75
N LEU A 468 -12.51 -1.06 -14.11
CA LEU A 468 -13.62 -0.13 -14.29
C LEU A 468 -13.99 -0.08 -15.77
N ASP A 469 -14.61 -1.15 -16.26
CA ASP A 469 -15.28 -1.13 -17.55
C ASP A 469 -16.36 -0.04 -17.60
N TRP A 470 -16.86 0.25 -18.81
CA TRP A 470 -17.87 1.30 -18.98
C TRP A 470 -19.11 1.07 -18.11
N ARG A 471 -19.56 -0.18 -17.99
CA ARG A 471 -20.75 -0.53 -17.20
C ARG A 471 -20.58 -0.15 -15.72
N LYS A 472 -19.43 -0.45 -15.13
CA LYS A 472 -19.10 -0.07 -13.76
C LYS A 472 -18.95 1.44 -13.62
N ARG A 473 -18.31 2.11 -14.57
CA ARG A 473 -18.20 3.59 -14.56
C ARG A 473 -19.58 4.25 -14.61
N VAL A 474 -20.51 3.74 -15.41
CA VAL A 474 -21.90 4.19 -15.44
C VAL A 474 -22.57 3.95 -14.08
N SER A 475 -22.45 2.76 -13.51
CA SER A 475 -22.99 2.45 -12.17
C SER A 475 -22.45 3.41 -11.09
N ILE A 476 -21.16 3.76 -11.18
CA ILE A 476 -20.52 4.72 -10.28
C ILE A 476 -21.08 6.13 -10.50
N ILE A 477 -21.18 6.58 -11.75
CA ILE A 477 -21.76 7.89 -12.09
C ILE A 477 -23.20 8.00 -11.58
N GLU A 478 -24.01 6.97 -11.83
CA GLU A 478 -25.41 6.93 -11.38
C GLU A 478 -25.52 6.92 -9.86
N GLY A 479 -24.73 6.11 -9.16
CA GLY A 479 -24.78 6.03 -7.71
C GLY A 479 -24.28 7.31 -7.02
N VAL A 480 -23.23 7.96 -7.54
CA VAL A 480 -22.80 9.29 -7.04
C VAL A 480 -23.89 10.33 -7.30
N THR A 481 -24.52 10.31 -8.47
CA THR A 481 -25.64 11.20 -8.81
C THR A 481 -26.80 11.02 -7.82
N GLN A 482 -27.18 9.77 -7.52
CA GLN A 482 -28.24 9.45 -6.55
C GLN A 482 -27.87 9.91 -5.13
N GLY A 483 -26.62 9.68 -4.70
CA GLY A 483 -26.13 10.14 -3.40
C GLY A 483 -26.21 11.66 -3.25
N LEU A 484 -25.76 12.42 -4.26
CA LEU A 484 -25.84 13.88 -4.27
C LEU A 484 -27.29 14.39 -4.34
N LEU A 485 -28.13 13.76 -5.17
CA LEU A 485 -29.55 14.10 -5.26
C LEU A 485 -30.26 13.89 -3.92
N TYR A 486 -29.94 12.81 -3.21
CA TYR A 486 -30.46 12.57 -1.86
C TYR A 486 -30.06 13.69 -0.89
N LEU A 487 -28.79 14.10 -0.88
CA LEU A 487 -28.28 15.16 -0.01
C LEU A 487 -28.94 16.52 -0.28
N GLN A 488 -29.31 16.80 -1.53
CA GLN A 488 -29.81 18.12 -1.90
C GLN A 488 -31.34 18.23 -1.78
N GLU A 489 -32.07 17.19 -2.17
CA GLU A 489 -33.54 17.23 -2.34
C GLU A 489 -34.30 16.41 -1.28
N TYR A 490 -33.80 15.21 -0.99
CA TYR A 490 -34.57 14.19 -0.24
C TYR A 490 -34.25 14.12 1.25
N SER A 491 -33.11 14.66 1.71
CA SER A 491 -32.84 14.79 3.14
C SER A 491 -33.68 15.88 3.81
N ASN A 492 -33.78 15.82 5.14
CA ASN A 492 -34.52 16.80 5.95
C ASN A 492 -33.94 18.23 5.84
N TYR A 493 -32.66 18.32 5.53
CA TYR A 493 -31.92 19.55 5.24
C TYR A 493 -31.31 19.42 3.86
N THR A 494 -31.11 20.54 3.16
CA THR A 494 -30.25 20.55 1.97
C THR A 494 -28.79 20.52 2.44
N ILE A 495 -28.06 19.50 2.03
CA ILE A 495 -26.68 19.26 2.46
C ILE A 495 -25.76 19.49 1.27
N ILE A 496 -24.82 20.41 1.45
CA ILE A 496 -23.76 20.67 0.49
C ILE A 496 -22.49 20.03 1.02
N HIS A 497 -21.96 19.04 0.30
CA HIS A 497 -20.79 18.25 0.69
C HIS A 497 -19.49 19.07 0.68
N ARG A 498 -19.28 19.86 -0.37
CA ARG A 498 -18.12 20.75 -0.60
C ARG A 498 -16.75 20.10 -0.79
N ASP A 499 -16.64 18.77 -0.71
CA ASP A 499 -15.41 18.05 -1.03
C ASP A 499 -15.64 16.80 -1.90
N ILE A 500 -16.43 16.94 -2.97
CA ILE A 500 -16.66 15.86 -3.94
C ILE A 500 -15.43 15.72 -4.85
N LYS A 501 -14.79 14.54 -4.80
CA LYS A 501 -13.61 14.17 -5.60
C LYS A 501 -13.44 12.66 -5.62
N ALA A 502 -12.62 12.14 -6.54
CA ALA A 502 -12.45 10.70 -6.73
C ALA A 502 -11.95 9.96 -5.47
N SER A 503 -11.13 10.58 -4.62
CA SER A 503 -10.67 9.96 -3.37
C SER A 503 -11.77 9.83 -2.30
N ASN A 504 -12.84 10.63 -2.41
CA ASN A 504 -13.96 10.65 -1.46
C ASN A 504 -15.17 9.85 -1.97
N ILE A 505 -15.00 9.14 -3.10
CA ILE A 505 -15.96 8.13 -3.56
C ILE A 505 -15.39 6.76 -3.21
N LEU A 506 -15.89 6.14 -2.16
CA LEU A 506 -15.50 4.79 -1.75
C LEU A 506 -16.32 3.73 -2.49
N LEU A 507 -15.77 2.53 -2.61
CA LEU A 507 -16.38 1.40 -3.31
C LEU A 507 -16.59 0.24 -2.32
N ASP A 508 -17.83 -0.25 -2.26
CA ASP A 508 -18.17 -1.43 -1.48
C ASP A 508 -17.65 -2.73 -2.14
N SER A 509 -17.91 -3.90 -1.54
CA SER A 509 -17.47 -5.20 -2.08
C SER A 509 -17.96 -5.50 -3.50
N GLU A 510 -19.05 -4.88 -3.93
CA GLU A 510 -19.68 -5.08 -5.24
C GLU A 510 -19.31 -3.99 -6.25
N MET A 511 -18.40 -3.06 -5.88
CA MET A 511 -17.97 -1.89 -6.67
C MET A 511 -19.06 -0.81 -6.80
N ASN A 512 -20.04 -0.76 -5.89
CA ASN A 512 -21.00 0.34 -5.84
C ASN A 512 -20.40 1.56 -5.13
N PRO A 513 -20.70 2.79 -5.60
CA PRO A 513 -20.13 4.00 -5.02
C PRO A 513 -20.83 4.42 -3.73
N LYS A 514 -20.03 4.92 -2.78
CA LYS A 514 -20.48 5.59 -1.54
C LYS A 514 -19.71 6.88 -1.33
N ILE A 515 -20.43 8.00 -1.23
CA ILE A 515 -19.86 9.31 -0.92
C ILE A 515 -19.44 9.33 0.55
N SER A 516 -18.19 9.72 0.79
CA SER A 516 -17.55 9.77 2.11
C SER A 516 -16.99 11.16 2.41
N ASP A 517 -16.57 11.37 3.65
CA ASP A 517 -15.88 12.57 4.14
C ASP A 517 -16.74 13.84 4.15
N PHE A 518 -17.73 13.83 5.04
CA PHE A 518 -18.61 14.96 5.31
C PHE A 518 -17.99 16.02 6.23
N GLY A 519 -16.67 15.97 6.49
CA GLY A 519 -16.00 16.92 7.39
C GLY A 519 -16.14 18.38 6.97
N MET A 520 -16.42 18.61 5.68
CA MET A 520 -16.63 19.92 5.09
C MET A 520 -18.11 20.25 4.81
N ALA A 521 -19.04 19.35 5.11
CA ALA A 521 -20.43 19.52 4.73
C ALA A 521 -21.12 20.67 5.48
N LYS A 522 -22.12 21.28 4.83
CA LYS A 522 -22.96 22.34 5.41
C LYS A 522 -24.43 22.02 5.20
N PHE A 523 -25.24 22.38 6.20
CA PHE A 523 -26.67 22.08 6.26
C PHE A 523 -27.46 23.37 6.12
N PHE A 524 -28.44 23.36 5.23
CA PHE A 524 -29.35 24.46 4.95
C PHE A 524 -30.77 24.02 5.28
N LYS A 525 -31.57 24.96 5.79
CA LYS A 525 -33.04 24.79 5.74
C LYS A 525 -33.47 24.85 4.28
N LYS A 526 -34.53 24.12 3.90
CA LYS A 526 -34.94 23.99 2.48
C LYS A 526 -35.27 25.32 1.79
N ASP A 527 -35.51 26.39 2.55
CA ASP A 527 -35.82 27.72 2.03
C ASP A 527 -34.58 28.59 1.72
N GLU A 528 -33.38 28.14 2.13
CA GLU A 528 -32.12 28.87 1.92
C GLU A 528 -31.38 28.33 0.67
N LEU A 529 -31.21 29.16 -0.35
CA LEU A 529 -30.62 28.75 -1.63
C LEU A 529 -29.09 28.96 -1.72
N GLU A 530 -28.54 29.88 -0.93
CA GLU A 530 -27.12 30.24 -0.95
C GLU A 530 -26.64 30.74 0.42
N ALA A 531 -25.36 30.54 0.74
CA ALA A 531 -24.71 31.15 1.89
C ALA A 531 -23.31 31.65 1.54
N ASN A 532 -22.81 32.57 2.37
CA ASN A 532 -21.46 33.12 2.29
C ASN A 532 -20.62 32.65 3.49
N THR A 533 -19.31 32.51 3.30
CA THR A 533 -18.34 32.18 4.35
C THR A 533 -17.09 33.03 4.23
N ASN A 534 -16.54 33.45 5.37
CA ASN A 534 -15.29 34.23 5.44
C ASN A 534 -14.04 33.38 5.16
N GLY A 535 -14.15 32.05 5.25
CA GLY A 535 -13.06 31.10 4.97
C GLY A 535 -13.34 30.27 3.72
N ILE A 536 -12.39 30.27 2.77
CA ILE A 536 -12.39 29.41 1.58
C ILE A 536 -11.79 28.06 1.97
N VAL A 537 -12.57 27.00 1.84
CA VAL A 537 -12.15 25.62 2.08
C VAL A 537 -12.58 24.74 0.90
N GLY A 538 -11.74 23.78 0.50
CA GLY A 538 -12.07 22.77 -0.51
C GLY A 538 -10.82 22.28 -1.24
N THR A 539 -10.95 21.18 -1.99
CA THR A 539 -9.82 20.64 -2.75
C THR A 539 -9.57 21.43 -4.03
N TYR A 540 -8.36 21.99 -4.18
CA TYR A 540 -7.96 22.75 -5.36
C TYR A 540 -8.28 22.01 -6.67
N GLY A 541 -8.91 22.73 -7.61
CA GLY A 541 -9.35 22.18 -8.90
C GLY A 541 -10.76 21.57 -8.89
N TYR A 542 -11.38 21.32 -7.73
CA TYR A 542 -12.80 20.96 -7.60
C TYR A 542 -13.66 22.10 -7.04
N VAL A 543 -13.00 23.15 -6.54
CA VAL A 543 -13.65 24.36 -6.01
C VAL A 543 -14.15 25.24 -7.17
N PRO A 544 -15.42 25.65 -7.16
CA PRO A 544 -15.98 26.51 -8.20
C PRO A 544 -15.53 27.98 -8.07
N PRO A 545 -15.50 28.73 -9.18
CA PRO A 545 -14.94 30.09 -9.23
C PRO A 545 -15.68 31.13 -8.39
N GLU A 546 -17.00 31.05 -8.28
CA GLU A 546 -17.79 31.97 -7.46
C GLU A 546 -17.48 31.83 -5.97
N TYR A 547 -17.13 30.63 -5.51
CA TYR A 547 -16.74 30.39 -4.12
C TYR A 547 -15.36 31.00 -3.85
N VAL A 548 -14.41 30.82 -4.76
CA VAL A 548 -13.07 31.44 -4.65
C VAL A 548 -13.15 32.97 -4.71
N LYS A 549 -14.00 33.52 -5.57
CA LYS A 549 -14.10 34.98 -5.78
C LYS A 549 -14.93 35.70 -4.72
N LYS A 550 -16.00 35.06 -4.22
CA LYS A 550 -17.02 35.73 -3.39
C LYS A 550 -17.33 35.03 -2.06
N GLY A 551 -16.78 33.84 -1.81
CA GLY A 551 -17.12 33.02 -0.63
C GLY A 551 -18.51 32.36 -0.69
N ILE A 552 -19.20 32.45 -1.83
CA ILE A 552 -20.58 31.98 -2.00
C ILE A 552 -20.61 30.49 -2.35
N TYR A 553 -21.41 29.72 -1.62
CA TYR A 553 -21.67 28.32 -1.93
C TYR A 553 -23.17 28.02 -1.90
N SER A 554 -23.60 27.13 -2.79
CA SER A 554 -24.97 26.65 -2.97
C SER A 554 -24.93 25.20 -3.47
N THR A 555 -26.08 24.58 -3.74
CA THR A 555 -26.14 23.22 -4.35
C THR A 555 -25.33 23.13 -5.65
N LYS A 556 -25.13 24.26 -6.35
CA LYS A 556 -24.31 24.37 -7.56
C LYS A 556 -22.80 24.19 -7.30
N TYR A 557 -22.35 24.23 -6.05
CA TYR A 557 -20.98 23.89 -5.67
C TYR A 557 -20.70 22.42 -5.97
N ASP A 558 -21.50 21.53 -5.39
CA ASP A 558 -21.31 20.08 -5.56
C ASP A 558 -21.56 19.66 -7.02
N VAL A 559 -22.44 20.37 -7.75
CA VAL A 559 -22.62 20.17 -9.20
C VAL A 559 -21.31 20.43 -9.96
N TYR A 560 -20.61 21.53 -9.65
CA TYR A 560 -19.32 21.82 -10.29
C TYR A 560 -18.29 20.74 -9.97
N SER A 561 -18.14 20.38 -8.70
CA SER A 561 -17.21 19.32 -8.28
C SER A 561 -17.54 17.96 -8.91
N PHE A 562 -18.84 17.64 -9.05
CA PHE A 562 -19.31 16.45 -9.76
C PHE A 562 -18.95 16.49 -11.26
N GLY A 563 -19.05 17.65 -11.91
CA GLY A 563 -18.61 17.81 -13.31
C GLY A 563 -17.13 17.51 -13.51
N VAL A 564 -16.27 17.98 -12.60
CA VAL A 564 -14.83 17.66 -12.60
C VAL A 564 -14.63 16.14 -12.42
N LEU A 565 -15.30 15.54 -11.44
CA LEU A 565 -15.25 14.11 -11.17
C LEU A 565 -15.71 13.28 -12.39
N LEU A 566 -16.79 13.69 -13.05
CA LEU A 566 -17.32 13.01 -14.23
C LEU A 566 -16.31 13.02 -15.39
N LEU A 567 -15.63 14.14 -15.63
CA LEU A 567 -14.55 14.20 -16.61
C LEU A 567 -13.41 13.23 -16.28
N GLN A 568 -13.06 13.08 -15.00
CA GLN A 568 -12.03 12.11 -14.58
C GLN A 568 -12.49 10.67 -14.78
N ILE A 569 -13.75 10.37 -14.46
CA ILE A 569 -14.31 9.03 -14.65
C ILE A 569 -14.27 8.63 -16.13
N ILE A 570 -14.70 9.50 -17.05
CA ILE A 570 -14.77 9.12 -18.48
C ILE A 570 -13.40 9.12 -19.18
N SER A 571 -12.40 9.83 -18.64
CA SER A 571 -11.08 9.98 -19.27
C SER A 571 -9.94 9.20 -18.61
N GLY A 572 -10.09 8.82 -17.34
CA GLY A 572 -9.00 8.28 -16.51
C GLY A 572 -7.90 9.30 -16.21
N LYS A 573 -8.12 10.58 -16.50
CA LYS A 573 -7.11 11.66 -16.39
C LYS A 573 -7.16 12.35 -15.03
N ARG A 574 -6.00 12.78 -14.52
CA ARG A 574 -5.87 13.53 -13.25
C ARG A 574 -6.16 15.02 -13.46
N ASN A 575 -6.77 15.66 -12.47
CA ASN A 575 -7.03 17.11 -12.54
C ASN A 575 -5.75 17.95 -12.33
N SER A 576 -4.71 17.37 -11.72
CA SER A 576 -3.44 18.03 -11.42
C SER A 576 -2.47 18.16 -12.59
N ASN A 577 -2.73 17.48 -13.72
CA ASN A 577 -1.82 17.42 -14.85
C ASN A 577 -2.26 18.38 -15.97
N LEU A 578 -1.33 18.69 -16.87
CA LEU A 578 -1.58 19.43 -18.10
C LEU A 578 -1.69 18.45 -19.29
N TYR A 579 -2.44 18.86 -20.31
CA TYR A 579 -2.82 18.06 -21.46
C TYR A 579 -2.74 18.86 -22.77
N GLY A 580 -2.96 18.17 -23.89
CA GLY A 580 -2.86 18.74 -25.24
C GLY A 580 -1.49 18.52 -25.86
N CYS A 581 -1.36 18.81 -27.15
CA CYS A 581 -0.12 18.61 -27.91
C CYS A 581 1.08 19.44 -27.40
N HIS A 582 0.81 20.53 -26.68
CA HIS A 582 1.82 21.38 -26.05
C HIS A 582 1.84 21.25 -24.52
N GLU A 583 1.10 20.27 -23.96
CA GLU A 583 1.00 20.02 -22.51
C GLU A 583 0.72 21.28 -21.67
N ASN A 584 -0.16 22.16 -22.15
CA ASN A 584 -0.42 23.47 -21.55
C ASN A 584 -1.88 23.67 -21.11
N LEU A 585 -2.77 22.71 -21.39
CA LEU A 585 -4.20 22.83 -21.06
C LEU A 585 -4.54 22.09 -19.78
N LYS A 586 -5.29 22.72 -18.87
CA LYS A 586 -5.86 22.02 -17.72
C LYS A 586 -6.96 21.05 -18.17
N LEU A 587 -7.33 20.09 -17.32
CA LEU A 587 -8.31 19.04 -17.63
C LEU A 587 -9.61 19.58 -18.25
N LEU A 588 -10.18 20.65 -17.67
CA LEU A 588 -11.43 21.25 -18.13
C LEU A 588 -11.29 21.90 -19.51
N GLU A 589 -10.19 22.62 -19.74
CA GLU A 589 -9.90 23.28 -21.02
C GLU A 589 -9.68 22.25 -22.12
N TYR A 590 -8.88 21.22 -21.81
CA TYR A 590 -8.59 20.14 -22.74
C TYR A 590 -9.85 19.38 -23.16
N ALA A 591 -10.75 19.09 -22.20
CA ALA A 591 -12.05 18.51 -22.50
C ALA A 591 -12.87 19.43 -23.43
N TYR A 592 -13.00 20.70 -23.10
CA TYR A 592 -13.80 21.65 -23.88
C TYR A 592 -13.27 21.83 -25.31
N GLU A 593 -11.95 21.94 -25.50
CA GLU A 593 -11.34 22.09 -26.82
C GLU A 593 -11.59 20.85 -27.70
N LEU A 594 -11.37 19.65 -27.18
CA LEU A 594 -11.65 18.42 -27.92
C LEU A 594 -13.13 18.28 -28.27
N TRP A 595 -14.02 18.60 -27.32
CA TRP A 595 -15.46 18.54 -27.56
C TRP A 595 -15.89 19.54 -28.64
N LYS A 596 -15.45 20.81 -28.54
CA LYS A 596 -15.79 21.88 -29.48
C LYS A 596 -15.28 21.61 -30.90
N GLN A 597 -14.13 20.94 -31.03
CA GLN A 597 -13.54 20.55 -32.32
C GLN A 597 -14.17 19.28 -32.92
N GLY A 598 -15.18 18.68 -32.27
CA GLY A 598 -15.77 17.41 -32.72
C GLY A 598 -14.86 16.18 -32.49
N ARG A 599 -13.81 16.34 -31.68
CA ARG A 599 -12.76 15.34 -31.38
C ARG A 599 -12.90 14.74 -29.98
N GLY A 600 -14.11 14.79 -29.40
CA GLY A 600 -14.36 14.35 -28.03
C GLY A 600 -13.97 12.89 -27.75
N ALA A 601 -13.98 12.02 -28.76
CA ALA A 601 -13.56 10.63 -28.63
C ALA A 601 -12.11 10.48 -28.12
N GLU A 602 -11.22 11.41 -28.48
CA GLU A 602 -9.82 11.41 -28.04
C GLU A 602 -9.66 11.71 -26.54
N PHE A 603 -10.69 12.28 -25.91
CA PHE A 603 -10.65 12.61 -24.48
C PHE A 603 -10.79 11.35 -23.61
N PHE A 604 -11.50 10.33 -24.11
CA PHE A 604 -11.91 9.17 -23.33
C PHE A 604 -10.75 8.25 -23.01
N ASP A 605 -10.94 7.46 -21.96
CA ASP A 605 -10.01 6.40 -21.59
C ASP A 605 -10.03 5.31 -22.68
N ALA A 606 -8.85 4.95 -23.20
CA ALA A 606 -8.71 3.92 -24.24
C ALA A 606 -9.27 2.55 -23.82
N SER A 607 -9.43 2.30 -22.52
CA SER A 607 -10.09 1.09 -22.02
C SER A 607 -11.61 1.06 -22.21
N LEU A 608 -12.22 2.14 -22.72
CA LEU A 608 -13.66 2.27 -22.97
C LEU A 608 -14.01 2.17 -24.47
N ASP A 609 -13.08 1.70 -25.31
CA ASP A 609 -13.21 1.68 -26.77
C ASP A 609 -14.17 0.58 -27.26
N ASP A 610 -15.46 0.92 -27.31
CA ASP A 610 -16.49 0.19 -28.05
C ASP A 610 -17.31 1.23 -28.85
N SER A 611 -17.33 1.05 -30.18
CA SER A 611 -18.04 1.90 -31.14
C SER A 611 -19.51 2.17 -30.78
N SER A 612 -20.17 1.26 -30.05
CA SER A 612 -21.56 1.40 -29.58
C SER A 612 -21.73 2.34 -28.38
N LEU A 613 -20.64 2.68 -27.68
CA LEU A 613 -20.62 3.51 -26.46
C LEU A 613 -20.33 4.99 -26.72
N SER A 614 -19.80 5.32 -27.91
CA SER A 614 -19.31 6.65 -28.25
C SER A 614 -20.35 7.77 -28.03
N CYS A 615 -21.62 7.53 -28.37
CA CYS A 615 -22.69 8.51 -28.17
C CYS A 615 -22.98 8.78 -26.67
N LYS A 616 -22.93 7.75 -25.82
CA LYS A 616 -23.16 7.87 -24.37
C LYS A 616 -21.99 8.58 -23.68
N LEU A 617 -20.76 8.30 -24.11
CA LEU A 617 -19.56 8.96 -23.62
C LEU A 617 -19.54 10.45 -23.98
N ILE A 618 -19.86 10.79 -25.23
CA ILE A 618 -19.98 12.19 -25.67
C ILE A 618 -21.08 12.92 -24.90
N ARG A 619 -22.21 12.26 -24.63
CA ARG A 619 -23.28 12.81 -23.80
C ARG A 619 -22.83 13.06 -22.36
N CYS A 620 -22.09 12.13 -21.75
CA CYS A 620 -21.49 12.32 -20.43
C CYS A 620 -20.50 13.48 -20.41
N MET A 621 -19.69 13.62 -21.46
CA MET A 621 -18.75 14.72 -21.63
C MET A 621 -19.47 16.08 -21.72
N GLN A 622 -20.54 16.17 -22.52
CA GLN A 622 -21.38 17.37 -22.61
C GLN A 622 -21.99 17.74 -21.26
N LEU A 623 -22.55 16.76 -20.56
CA LEU A 623 -23.13 16.98 -19.22
C LEU A 623 -22.07 17.46 -18.23
N ALA A 624 -20.88 16.86 -18.23
CA ALA A 624 -19.78 17.27 -17.39
C ALA A 624 -19.34 18.72 -17.67
N LEU A 625 -19.27 19.11 -18.95
CA LEU A 625 -18.97 20.46 -19.37
C LEU A 625 -20.04 21.48 -18.93
N LEU A 626 -21.33 21.09 -18.93
CA LEU A 626 -22.41 21.93 -18.37
C LEU A 626 -22.30 22.08 -16.84
N CYS A 627 -21.83 21.06 -16.14
CA CYS A 627 -21.66 21.11 -14.70
C CYS A 627 -20.53 22.09 -14.29
N VAL A 628 -19.48 22.26 -15.10
CA VAL A 628 -18.30 23.09 -14.78
C VAL A 628 -18.35 24.52 -15.33
N GLN A 629 -19.54 25.02 -15.66
CA GLN A 629 -19.72 26.38 -16.17
C GLN A 629 -19.33 27.44 -15.12
N GLU A 630 -18.77 28.57 -15.57
CA GLU A 630 -18.33 29.64 -14.65
C GLU A 630 -19.50 30.25 -13.89
N ASN A 631 -20.62 30.51 -14.56
CA ASN A 631 -21.83 31.01 -13.90
C ASN A 631 -22.63 29.85 -13.29
N PRO A 632 -22.90 29.84 -11.97
CA PRO A 632 -23.70 28.81 -11.32
C PRO A 632 -25.10 28.64 -11.92
N ALA A 633 -25.68 29.70 -12.49
CA ALA A 633 -26.99 29.66 -13.13
C ALA A 633 -26.99 28.82 -14.42
N ASP A 634 -25.84 28.71 -15.10
CA ASP A 634 -25.71 27.91 -16.32
C ASP A 634 -25.52 26.41 -16.02
N ARG A 635 -25.31 26.03 -14.76
CA ARG A 635 -25.14 24.64 -14.34
C ARG A 635 -26.50 23.96 -14.11
N PRO A 636 -26.72 22.72 -14.56
CA PRO A 636 -27.95 21.98 -14.29
C PRO A 636 -28.12 21.69 -12.79
N SER A 637 -29.35 21.36 -12.35
CA SER A 637 -29.57 20.79 -11.01
C SER A 637 -29.20 19.30 -10.97
N MET A 638 -29.03 18.72 -9.77
CA MET A 638 -28.83 17.26 -9.66
C MET A 638 -30.04 16.46 -10.15
N VAL A 639 -31.25 17.02 -10.09
CA VAL A 639 -32.47 16.43 -10.67
C VAL A 639 -32.35 16.35 -12.19
N ASP A 640 -31.94 17.45 -12.83
CA ASP A 640 -31.74 17.50 -14.28
C ASP A 640 -30.63 16.55 -14.72
N ILE A 641 -29.51 16.51 -13.98
CA ILE A 641 -28.40 15.58 -14.23
C ILE A 641 -28.89 14.14 -14.19
N PHE A 642 -29.65 13.77 -13.15
CA PHE A 642 -30.21 12.43 -13.02
C PHE A 642 -31.16 12.08 -14.19
N ALA A 643 -32.02 13.02 -14.57
CA ALA A 643 -32.93 12.84 -15.71
C ALA A 643 -32.19 12.70 -17.05
N ILE A 644 -31.13 13.49 -17.28
CA ILE A 644 -30.32 13.45 -18.51
C ILE A 644 -29.54 12.13 -18.61
N LEU A 645 -29.04 11.60 -17.49
CA LEU A 645 -28.34 10.32 -17.42
C LEU A 645 -29.28 9.12 -17.64
N LYS A 646 -30.51 9.18 -17.12
CA LYS A 646 -31.50 8.09 -17.27
C LYS A 646 -32.21 8.06 -18.63
N ASN A 647 -32.46 9.22 -19.23
CA ASN A 647 -33.15 9.30 -20.51
C ASN A 647 -32.17 9.30 -21.68
N GLU A 648 -32.04 8.16 -22.37
CA GLU A 648 -31.01 7.97 -23.41
C GLU A 648 -31.24 8.78 -24.70
N SER A 649 -32.41 9.38 -24.95
CA SER A 649 -32.68 10.00 -26.28
C SER A 649 -33.65 11.20 -26.37
N SER A 650 -34.33 11.64 -25.30
CA SER A 650 -35.44 12.60 -25.43
C SER A 650 -35.23 14.01 -24.84
N VAL A 651 -34.17 14.23 -24.05
CA VAL A 651 -33.92 15.53 -23.39
C VAL A 651 -32.88 16.30 -24.20
N ALA A 652 -33.25 17.48 -24.73
CA ALA A 652 -32.33 18.39 -25.39
C ALA A 652 -31.33 18.94 -24.37
N ILE A 653 -30.04 18.67 -24.59
CA ILE A 653 -28.95 19.18 -23.75
C ILE A 653 -28.49 20.52 -24.30
N SER A 654 -28.39 21.54 -23.45
CA SER A 654 -27.86 22.85 -23.83
C SER A 654 -26.40 22.76 -24.25
N VAL A 655 -25.97 23.64 -25.15
CA VAL A 655 -24.59 23.69 -25.64
C VAL A 655 -23.69 24.26 -24.53
N PRO A 656 -22.69 23.51 -24.02
CA PRO A 656 -21.75 24.04 -23.03
C PRO A 656 -21.00 25.27 -23.55
N LYS A 657 -20.82 26.29 -22.69
CA LYS A 657 -19.90 27.40 -22.93
C LYS A 657 -18.51 27.03 -22.42
N GLN A 658 -17.53 27.90 -22.65
CA GLN A 658 -16.16 27.70 -22.18
C GLN A 658 -16.11 27.58 -20.64
N PRO A 659 -15.47 26.54 -20.07
CA PRO A 659 -15.37 26.34 -18.63
C PRO A 659 -14.63 27.46 -17.90
N ALA A 660 -14.80 27.49 -16.57
CA ALA A 660 -14.07 28.41 -15.70
C ALA A 660 -12.54 28.22 -15.77
N TYR A 661 -11.78 29.28 -15.45
CA TYR A 661 -10.30 29.28 -15.34
C TYR A 661 -9.50 29.10 -16.64
N SER A 662 -10.06 29.45 -17.81
CA SER A 662 -9.29 29.31 -19.05
C SER A 662 -8.23 30.40 -19.25
N ILE A 663 -7.01 29.98 -19.61
CA ILE A 663 -5.82 30.85 -19.82
C ILE A 663 -6.05 31.86 -20.96
N THR A 664 -6.80 31.46 -21.99
CA THR A 664 -7.09 32.32 -23.16
C THR A 664 -7.87 33.60 -22.83
N ARG A 665 -8.45 33.70 -21.62
CA ARG A 665 -9.13 34.92 -21.17
C ARG A 665 -8.18 36.00 -20.66
N ASP A 666 -7.05 35.61 -20.05
CA ASP A 666 -6.08 36.59 -19.54
C ASP A 666 -5.30 37.24 -20.68
N GLU A 667 -5.03 36.48 -21.76
CA GLU A 667 -4.43 37.04 -22.99
C GLU A 667 -5.42 37.90 -23.79
N ARG A 668 -6.71 37.52 -23.89
CA ARG A 668 -7.72 38.31 -24.61
C ARG A 668 -8.20 39.55 -23.86
N LYS A 669 -8.11 39.59 -22.52
CA LYS A 669 -8.33 40.82 -21.74
C LYS A 669 -7.13 41.79 -21.82
N GLY A 670 -5.95 41.31 -22.20
CA GLY A 670 -4.77 42.13 -22.44
C GLY A 670 -4.78 42.93 -23.75
N SER A 671 -5.80 42.72 -24.61
CA SER A 671 -5.91 43.35 -25.92
C SER A 671 -7.25 44.08 -26.08
N ILE A 672 -7.49 45.12 -25.29
CA ILE A 672 -8.50 46.15 -25.59
C ILE A 672 -7.87 47.53 -25.35
N ASP A 673 -7.67 48.24 -26.46
CA ASP A 673 -7.52 49.69 -26.66
C ASP A 673 -6.71 50.53 -25.66
N ILE A 674 -5.39 50.63 -25.92
CA ILE A 674 -4.61 51.81 -25.55
C ILE A 674 -4.69 52.80 -26.72
N GLY A 675 -5.78 53.53 -26.77
CA GLY A 675 -6.07 54.53 -27.79
C GLY A 675 -6.84 55.73 -27.24
N ARG A 676 -6.09 56.72 -26.73
CA ARG A 676 -6.48 58.12 -26.44
C ARG A 676 -7.34 58.48 -25.20
N LYS A 677 -6.63 59.20 -24.31
CA LYS A 677 -6.94 60.47 -23.61
C LYS A 677 -7.72 60.46 -22.28
N ASN A 678 -6.96 60.85 -21.24
CA ASN A 678 -7.15 61.89 -20.20
C ASN A 678 -8.53 61.98 -19.50
N VAL A 679 -8.62 62.06 -18.17
CA VAL A 679 -8.15 63.17 -17.31
C VAL A 679 -8.10 62.67 -15.86
N PHE A 680 -6.98 62.88 -15.15
CA PHE A 680 -6.94 62.87 -13.68
C PHE A 680 -7.10 64.30 -13.17
N SER A 681 -8.01 64.51 -12.21
CA SER A 681 -8.16 65.79 -11.51
C SER A 681 -7.09 65.91 -10.41
N VAL A 682 -6.33 66.99 -10.49
CA VAL A 682 -5.41 67.51 -9.48
C VAL A 682 -6.19 67.94 -8.24
N ASN A 683 -5.64 67.69 -7.05
CA ASN A 683 -5.75 68.63 -5.94
C ASN A 683 -4.45 68.62 -5.13
N ASP A 684 -3.87 69.81 -5.06
CA ASP A 684 -2.69 70.22 -4.32
C ASP A 684 -2.90 70.18 -2.80
N ALA A 685 -1.88 69.74 -2.05
CA ALA A 685 -1.43 70.42 -0.83
C ALA A 685 -0.12 69.83 -0.27
N SER A 686 0.94 70.63 -0.44
CA SER A 686 2.07 70.94 0.46
C SER A 686 2.89 69.83 1.14
N ILE A 687 4.14 69.78 0.68
CA ILE A 687 5.37 69.25 1.28
C ILE A 687 5.60 69.79 2.70
N THR A 688 5.97 68.90 3.63
CA THR A 688 6.95 69.21 4.69
C THR A 688 7.92 68.03 4.84
N GLN A 689 9.18 68.30 4.48
CA GLN A 689 10.34 67.43 4.67
C GLN A 689 10.86 67.62 6.11
N VAL A 690 11.17 66.53 6.83
CA VAL A 690 12.34 66.46 7.74
C VAL A 690 12.79 64.99 7.82
N GLU A 691 14.06 64.73 7.47
CA GLU A 691 14.76 63.45 7.63
C GLU A 691 15.22 63.23 9.11
N PRO A 692 16.21 62.37 9.41
CA PRO A 692 16.07 60.99 9.86
C PRO A 692 16.46 60.80 11.34
N ARG A 693 15.93 59.76 11.99
CA ARG A 693 16.63 59.02 13.05
C ARG A 693 16.27 57.55 12.98
#